data_AF-A0A1V9Z8G7-F1
#
_entry.id   AF-A0A1V9Z8G7-F1
#
_cell.length_a   1.000
_cell.length_b   1.000
_cell.length_c   1.000
_cell.angle_alpha   90.00
_cell.angle_beta   90.00
_cell.angle_gamma   90.00
#
_symmetry.space_group_name_H-M   'P 1'
#
loop_
_entity.id
_entity.type
_entity.pdbx_description
1 polymer ?
#
loop_
_entity_poly.entity_id
_entity_poly.type
_entity_poly.pdbx_seq_one_letter_code
_entity_poly.pdbx_strand_id
1 'polypeptide(L)'
;MSKLITVIHDCHEYKLQVSLEDTAEVLSLQLYSLCEIEMDDQLLLTFEGKQVLPDDVFTTFAAYVPLLFLFHRSNDATCFDPLQDSDWRETCSRLISPQAPLLQHYFKKENGSILCRSCATICHAPDQLLIPVSNTPDTRQAIQSQFITDITIVLGGIDVLPPTGYTKIPVDLNYGTPGEFAFLCYRCGGKQRPIAHLQVVQVAATEDSVPNVQGYTTLATNLTPYSSMHTYLCYIRVPPSNFRFLQGYGVCDLSIGNLHSPKMVVCSQPLSESRTLAYDIAPLASSICQCGDSCLFQVRLKPTTPLISFTSLSVAQVQAGLEMDKEMRQYWTQYQDKEFFDSESSLFASLESSQQRVLVYERSDMQAEALKVIPVALLEERARANTSSLHTRFEDEVLHQLIHWFKREFFTWMNNPPCHVCKSTSTQSIGTRNPCTPEEIDGEASRVEMYECQECHATPVFPRYNNPVKLLQSRIGRCGEWANCFTLCCRAMGYEARYVHDYTDHVWTEVFSPAYDRWLHCDPCEDQLDCPLTYEVGWGKELNYIFAFSKDEVVDVIRRYTVSYDDVLDRRTRAREEKLFSKIASLNMMIQMTLPWSRREVLQLRSKKEEAELNALKKAKESEAEGRVSGSNEWKDSRNESGNKTSTESTSVVEKQVRPIRSLLQTLLLQMIQGCSNGPCNNPFCICTFKTKPDFNPTNYTATALKMFADLQQIVSSPRSLEQLLTSSHDLYMTTLLNASPLAFWPLNDDNSLVLDISGHGHHAKNHEVVFGKPLATKMPKNSLGVQVFHQHPLIFPSVTIPDKWMLVFLAQLHSYSSLTENTTFLAIEELNLILSVTKDFKLELQLGSTKILSSQSLDMDRTYHISIVFDKAISIFINGIQDLKIAANSVSTLTLSVKPTFDAIVPIISHVALLPSANPMQIAQYSRQSIPGPKLTVCGVQGDSINLQSYECTNEFAQADSGVNISTINMWSREFFDGVEFLYGDAIQGLKVLALSRMNQAPDFSTKLLPNEVIIKVSGRRGAWMDCLTLTTNFNRTFSAGGNGGNPFEVDIPFGHMVRGFDSHGGDHIDNFVAFTCPAPKGVIYQTLEKVKATPKSSLVKTFCAGVLRYLNNIASNPTEVKFHRIKCANNFFTSNIAILNAQDIKDVFTSAGFQMTFDNQFWQLDLSQLYKVHGAIYDMTTFLALEKL
;
A
#
# COMPACT_ATOMS: atom_id res chain seq x y z
N MET A 1 -53.00 21.24 -12.07
CA MET A 1 -52.77 20.00 -12.84
C MET A 1 -52.53 18.90 -11.84
N SER A 2 -53.22 17.76 -11.94
CA SER A 2 -53.01 16.64 -11.03
C SER A 2 -51.95 15.66 -11.58
N LYS A 3 -51.14 15.09 -10.70
CA LYS A 3 -50.16 14.04 -11.00
C LYS A 3 -50.46 12.79 -10.18
N LEU A 4 -50.10 11.62 -10.71
CA LEU A 4 -50.20 10.35 -10.00
C LEU A 4 -48.94 10.13 -9.17
N ILE A 5 -49.08 9.60 -7.96
CA ILE A 5 -47.97 9.21 -7.09
C ILE A 5 -48.15 7.77 -6.62
N THR A 6 -47.03 7.08 -6.40
CA THR A 6 -47.01 5.74 -5.82
C THR A 6 -46.43 5.83 -4.42
N VAL A 7 -47.19 5.37 -3.43
CA VAL A 7 -46.75 5.25 -2.05
C VAL A 7 -46.63 3.77 -1.72
N ILE A 8 -45.47 3.35 -1.22
CA ILE A 8 -45.25 1.98 -0.74
C ILE A 8 -45.46 1.96 0.78
N HIS A 9 -46.39 1.13 1.22
CA HIS A 9 -46.68 0.87 2.62
C HIS A 9 -47.12 -0.58 2.81
N ASP A 10 -46.64 -1.24 3.87
CA ASP A 10 -46.95 -2.62 4.22
C ASP A 10 -46.88 -3.60 3.03
N CYS A 11 -45.80 -3.48 2.24
CA CYS A 11 -45.56 -4.32 1.05
C CYS A 11 -46.60 -4.16 -0.09
N HIS A 12 -47.38 -3.08 -0.10
CA HIS A 12 -48.34 -2.76 -1.16
C HIS A 12 -48.06 -1.38 -1.78
N GLU A 13 -48.38 -1.25 -3.06
CA GLU A 13 -48.37 0.02 -3.78
C GLU A 13 -49.74 0.70 -3.74
N TYR A 14 -49.79 1.94 -3.25
CA TYR A 14 -50.96 2.80 -3.27
C TYR A 14 -50.77 3.88 -4.33
N LYS A 15 -51.69 3.96 -5.30
CA LYS A 15 -51.69 4.99 -6.34
C LYS A 15 -52.63 6.13 -5.96
N LEU A 16 -52.08 7.33 -5.83
CA LEU A 16 -52.77 8.53 -5.35
C LEU A 16 -52.69 9.64 -6.39
N GLN A 17 -53.71 10.49 -6.45
CA GLN A 17 -53.74 11.64 -7.36
C GLN A 17 -53.63 12.94 -6.55
N VAL A 18 -52.59 13.73 -6.82
CA VAL A 18 -52.26 14.95 -6.06
C VAL A 18 -52.17 16.17 -6.99
N SER A 19 -52.52 17.37 -6.51
CA SER A 19 -52.25 18.61 -7.24
C SER A 19 -50.79 19.04 -7.06
N LEU A 20 -50.21 19.69 -8.07
CA LEU A 20 -48.85 20.24 -7.99
C LEU A 20 -48.69 21.32 -6.91
N GLU A 21 -49.78 21.97 -6.53
CA GLU A 21 -49.82 23.06 -5.53
C GLU A 21 -50.14 22.54 -4.12
N ASP A 22 -50.54 21.27 -3.99
CA ASP A 22 -50.87 20.68 -2.70
C ASP A 22 -49.59 20.47 -1.88
N THR A 23 -49.70 20.76 -0.57
CA THR A 23 -48.68 20.45 0.42
C THR A 23 -48.73 18.96 0.77
N ALA A 24 -47.64 18.44 1.35
CA ALA A 24 -47.60 17.05 1.83
C ALA A 24 -48.66 16.76 2.91
N GLU A 25 -49.14 17.77 3.63
CA GLU A 25 -50.26 17.65 4.57
C GLU A 25 -51.55 17.12 3.90
N VAL A 26 -51.85 17.58 2.68
CA VAL A 26 -53.01 17.09 1.91
C VAL A 26 -52.83 15.62 1.55
N LEU A 27 -51.61 15.22 1.20
CA LEU A 27 -51.28 13.83 0.93
C LEU A 27 -51.43 12.97 2.20
N SER A 28 -51.01 13.46 3.36
CA SER A 28 -51.15 12.75 4.63
C SER A 28 -52.61 12.46 5.00
N LEU A 29 -53.53 13.39 4.71
CA LEU A 29 -54.97 13.18 4.87
C LEU A 29 -55.50 12.05 3.96
N GLN A 30 -55.06 12.00 2.70
CA GLN A 30 -55.44 10.91 1.78
C GLN A 30 -54.92 9.56 2.26
N LEU A 31 -53.68 9.52 2.75
CA LEU A 31 -53.06 8.32 3.28
C LEU A 31 -53.72 7.83 4.57
N TYR A 32 -54.16 8.74 5.45
CA TYR A 32 -54.96 8.37 6.62
C TYR A 32 -56.21 7.59 6.22
N SER A 33 -56.92 8.06 5.17
CA SER A 33 -58.13 7.39 4.68
C SER A 33 -57.88 6.02 4.05
N LEU A 34 -56.66 5.73 3.57
CA LEU A 34 -56.32 4.48 2.88
C LEU A 34 -55.59 3.46 3.76
N CYS A 35 -54.72 3.94 4.64
CA CYS A 35 -53.83 3.13 5.45
C CYS A 35 -54.22 3.12 6.93
N GLU A 36 -55.18 3.95 7.36
CA GLU A 36 -55.63 4.08 8.75
C GLU A 36 -54.50 4.47 9.73
N ILE A 37 -53.49 5.23 9.25
CA ILE A 37 -52.38 5.74 10.07
C ILE A 37 -52.58 7.22 10.36
N GLU A 38 -52.74 7.57 11.64
CA GLU A 38 -52.88 8.95 12.12
C GLU A 38 -51.78 9.86 11.55
N MET A 39 -52.13 11.08 11.16
CA MET A 39 -51.21 11.95 10.40
C MET A 39 -49.90 12.24 11.14
N ASP A 40 -49.96 12.42 12.46
CA ASP A 40 -48.77 12.65 13.31
C ASP A 40 -47.83 11.43 13.35
N ASP A 41 -48.38 10.26 13.08
CA ASP A 41 -47.68 8.99 13.04
C ASP A 41 -47.17 8.63 11.62
N GLN A 42 -47.42 9.48 10.62
CA GLN A 42 -46.91 9.26 9.26
C GLN A 42 -45.49 9.80 9.11
N LEU A 43 -44.58 8.98 8.59
CA LEU A 43 -43.30 9.43 8.07
C LEU A 43 -43.17 9.09 6.59
N LEU A 44 -43.09 10.13 5.77
CA LEU A 44 -42.89 10.01 4.33
C LEU A 44 -41.43 10.23 3.96
N LEU A 45 -40.85 9.27 3.25
CA LEU A 45 -39.52 9.37 2.65
C LEU A 45 -39.61 9.29 1.13
N THR A 46 -38.82 10.10 0.42
CA THR A 46 -38.60 9.90 -1.01
C THR A 46 -37.77 8.65 -1.26
N PHE A 47 -37.77 8.13 -2.49
CA PHE A 47 -36.92 6.99 -2.84
C PHE A 47 -35.41 7.25 -2.71
N GLU A 48 -35.01 8.52 -2.55
CA GLU A 48 -33.63 8.95 -2.32
C GLU A 48 -33.27 8.97 -0.82
N GLY A 49 -34.26 8.74 0.05
CA GLY A 49 -34.12 8.78 1.51
C GLY A 49 -34.36 10.15 2.13
N LYS A 50 -34.88 11.14 1.37
CA LYS A 50 -35.20 12.47 1.90
C LYS A 50 -36.54 12.42 2.63
N GLN A 51 -36.60 12.93 3.86
CA GLN A 51 -37.86 13.13 4.56
C GLN A 51 -38.69 14.24 3.91
N VAL A 52 -39.97 13.96 3.69
CA VAL A 52 -40.96 14.94 3.23
C VAL A 52 -41.56 15.64 4.45
N LEU A 53 -41.51 16.96 4.48
CA LEU A 53 -42.09 17.78 5.54
C LEU A 53 -43.52 18.21 5.18
N PRO A 54 -44.39 18.48 6.16
CA PRO A 54 -45.79 18.86 5.90
C PRO A 54 -45.94 20.05 4.94
N ASP A 55 -45.06 21.04 5.05
CA ASP A 55 -45.06 22.26 4.22
C ASP A 55 -44.43 22.08 2.83
N ASP A 56 -43.80 20.93 2.56
CA ASP A 56 -43.19 20.68 1.26
C ASP A 56 -44.30 20.54 0.20
N VAL A 57 -44.19 21.27 -0.91
CA VAL A 57 -45.10 21.12 -2.06
C VAL A 57 -44.60 20.03 -2.99
N PHE A 58 -45.53 19.35 -3.68
CA PHE A 58 -45.25 18.19 -4.53
C PHE A 58 -44.09 18.40 -5.53
N THR A 59 -44.01 19.58 -6.16
CA THR A 59 -42.94 19.91 -7.11
C THR A 59 -41.54 19.89 -6.50
N THR A 60 -41.42 20.02 -5.18
CA THR A 60 -40.15 20.13 -4.44
C THR A 60 -39.58 18.78 -4.05
N PHE A 61 -40.43 17.78 -3.77
CA PHE A 61 -39.98 16.47 -3.28
C PHE A 61 -40.21 15.32 -4.26
N ALA A 62 -41.01 15.51 -5.32
CA ALA A 62 -41.37 14.46 -6.27
C ALA A 62 -41.39 14.95 -7.74
N ALA A 63 -40.47 15.86 -8.10
CA ALA A 63 -40.44 16.54 -9.40
C ALA A 63 -40.44 15.60 -10.63
N TYR A 64 -39.67 14.51 -10.55
CA TYR A 64 -39.42 13.59 -11.67
C TYR A 64 -40.01 12.20 -11.48
N VAL A 65 -40.13 11.74 -10.24
CA VAL A 65 -40.56 10.39 -9.89
C VAL A 65 -41.33 10.46 -8.59
N PRO A 66 -42.63 10.14 -8.60
CA PRO A 66 -43.46 10.32 -7.43
C PRO A 66 -43.54 9.02 -6.61
N LEU A 67 -42.38 8.48 -6.23
CA LEU A 67 -42.28 7.30 -5.37
C LEU A 67 -41.96 7.72 -3.95
N LEU A 68 -42.83 7.34 -3.02
CA LEU A 68 -42.67 7.59 -1.59
C LEU A 68 -42.76 6.29 -0.80
N PHE A 69 -42.06 6.25 0.32
CA PHE A 69 -42.17 5.23 1.34
C PHE A 69 -42.90 5.83 2.54
N LEU A 70 -43.99 5.19 2.96
CA LEU A 70 -44.72 5.56 4.17
C LEU A 70 -44.34 4.60 5.30
N PHE A 71 -43.69 5.16 6.33
CA PHE A 71 -43.39 4.46 7.57
C PHE A 71 -44.41 4.85 8.64
N HIS A 72 -44.91 3.86 9.37
CA HIS A 72 -45.84 4.06 10.48
C HIS A 72 -45.09 4.23 11.79
N ARG A 73 -45.08 5.44 12.34
CA ARG A 73 -44.57 5.76 13.67
C ARG A 73 -45.55 5.28 14.74
N SER A 74 -45.64 3.98 14.99
CA SER A 74 -46.49 3.48 16.06
C SER A 74 -45.88 3.75 17.45
N ASN A 75 -46.76 4.01 18.43
CA ASN A 75 -46.40 4.11 19.87
C ASN A 75 -46.22 2.74 20.55
N ASP A 76 -46.46 1.64 19.82
CA ASP A 76 -46.23 0.30 20.34
C ASP A 76 -44.72 0.05 20.43
N ALA A 77 -44.17 0.33 21.61
CA ALA A 77 -42.77 0.15 21.92
C ALA A 77 -42.40 -1.34 21.83
N THR A 78 -41.91 -1.74 20.66
CA THR A 78 -41.23 -3.00 20.41
C THR A 78 -39.86 -2.98 21.11
N CYS A 79 -39.85 -3.10 22.44
CA CYS A 79 -38.67 -3.23 23.33
C CYS A 79 -37.47 -2.27 23.15
N PHE A 80 -37.53 -1.32 22.21
CA PHE A 80 -36.45 -0.41 21.83
C PHE A 80 -36.96 1.03 21.92
N ASP A 81 -36.36 1.82 22.80
CA ASP A 81 -36.62 3.25 23.00
C ASP A 81 -35.29 3.99 23.14
N PRO A 82 -34.83 4.77 22.13
CA PRO A 82 -33.54 5.44 22.17
C PRO A 82 -33.43 6.53 23.24
N LEU A 83 -34.54 6.96 23.86
CA LEU A 83 -34.52 7.87 25.01
C LEU A 83 -34.25 7.13 26.33
N GLN A 84 -34.62 5.85 26.43
CA GLN A 84 -34.39 5.01 27.62
C GLN A 84 -33.13 4.14 27.47
N ASP A 85 -32.91 3.58 26.28
CA ASP A 85 -31.83 2.67 25.92
C ASP A 85 -30.56 3.47 25.54
N SER A 86 -29.96 4.17 26.50
CA SER A 86 -28.81 5.07 26.25
C SER A 86 -27.59 4.42 25.56
N ASP A 87 -27.49 3.08 25.51
CA ASP A 87 -26.43 2.33 24.85
C ASP A 87 -26.77 1.94 23.39
N TRP A 88 -27.92 2.34 22.84
CA TRP A 88 -28.43 1.83 21.57
C TRP A 88 -27.45 1.97 20.40
N ARG A 89 -26.64 3.04 20.35
CA ARG A 89 -25.60 3.25 19.33
C ARG A 89 -24.50 2.18 19.34
N GLU A 90 -24.31 1.52 20.48
CA GLU A 90 -23.36 0.44 20.69
C GLU A 90 -24.06 -0.93 20.77
N THR A 91 -25.31 -1.04 20.30
CA THR A 91 -26.05 -2.31 20.17
C THR A 91 -26.20 -2.78 18.74
N CYS A 92 -26.46 -4.07 18.53
CA CYS A 92 -26.57 -4.66 17.19
C CYS A 92 -27.67 -3.98 16.36
N SER A 93 -27.38 -3.66 15.09
CA SER A 93 -28.38 -3.11 14.16
C SER A 93 -29.65 -3.95 14.05
N ARG A 94 -29.53 -5.28 14.20
CA ARG A 94 -30.66 -6.23 14.19
C ARG A 94 -31.58 -6.11 15.41
N LEU A 95 -31.12 -5.50 16.51
CA LEU A 95 -31.97 -5.18 17.67
C LEU A 95 -32.76 -3.89 17.42
N ILE A 96 -32.11 -2.91 16.81
CA ILE A 96 -32.67 -1.60 16.49
C ILE A 96 -33.68 -1.72 15.36
N SER A 97 -33.34 -2.47 14.31
CA SER A 97 -34.27 -2.85 13.25
C SER A 97 -33.99 -4.28 12.80
N PRO A 98 -34.77 -5.26 13.28
CA PRO A 98 -34.54 -6.67 12.96
C PRO A 98 -34.80 -7.03 11.50
N GLN A 99 -35.56 -6.20 10.79
CA GLN A 99 -36.03 -6.49 9.43
C GLN A 99 -35.68 -5.43 8.39
N ALA A 100 -35.47 -4.18 8.80
CA ALA A 100 -35.05 -3.16 7.86
C ALA A 100 -33.51 -3.13 7.83
N PRO A 101 -32.90 -3.24 6.65
CA PRO A 101 -31.50 -2.90 6.49
C PRO A 101 -31.25 -1.47 6.98
N LEU A 102 -30.31 -1.30 7.91
CA LEU A 102 -29.93 0.03 8.41
C LEU A 102 -28.61 0.46 7.78
N LEU A 103 -28.46 1.77 7.59
CA LEU A 103 -27.18 2.38 7.24
C LEU A 103 -26.36 2.58 8.52
N GLN A 104 -25.36 1.73 8.74
CA GLN A 104 -24.43 1.85 9.87
C GLN A 104 -23.00 1.61 9.40
N HIS A 105 -22.01 1.91 10.24
CA HIS A 105 -20.65 1.40 10.01
C HIS A 105 -20.70 -0.12 10.06
N TYR A 106 -20.33 -0.77 8.95
CA TYR A 106 -20.28 -2.22 8.90
C TYR A 106 -18.92 -2.72 8.44
N PHE A 107 -18.64 -3.95 8.84
CA PHE A 107 -17.35 -4.60 8.70
C PHE A 107 -17.54 -5.93 7.99
N LYS A 108 -16.64 -6.25 7.07
CA LYS A 108 -16.65 -7.51 6.33
C LYS A 108 -15.71 -8.50 7.00
N LYS A 109 -16.19 -9.71 7.27
CA LYS A 109 -15.36 -10.86 7.68
C LYS A 109 -14.64 -11.47 6.46
N GLU A 110 -13.63 -12.28 6.70
CA GLU A 110 -12.92 -13.05 5.65
C GLU A 110 -13.86 -13.94 4.81
N ASN A 111 -14.91 -14.48 5.42
CA ASN A 111 -15.92 -15.30 4.73
C ASN A 111 -16.97 -14.49 3.94
N GLY A 112 -16.84 -13.15 3.90
CA GLY A 112 -17.75 -12.25 3.21
C GLY A 112 -18.96 -11.76 4.00
N SER A 113 -19.20 -12.27 5.21
CA SER A 113 -20.33 -11.81 6.03
C SER A 113 -20.16 -10.39 6.57
N ILE A 114 -21.27 -9.67 6.69
CA ILE A 114 -21.31 -8.26 7.10
C ILE A 114 -21.76 -8.12 8.56
N LEU A 115 -20.99 -7.39 9.37
CA LEU A 115 -21.31 -7.09 10.76
C LEU A 115 -21.54 -5.60 10.96
N CYS A 116 -22.58 -5.22 11.69
CA CYS A 116 -22.68 -3.85 12.21
C CYS A 116 -21.54 -3.54 13.19
N ARG A 117 -21.23 -2.25 13.40
CA ARG A 117 -20.19 -1.77 14.32
C ARG A 117 -20.24 -2.44 15.67
N SER A 118 -21.42 -2.47 16.30
CA SER A 118 -21.60 -3.06 17.62
C SER A 118 -21.31 -4.56 17.63
N CYS A 119 -21.71 -5.31 16.61
CA CYS A 119 -21.34 -6.72 16.52
C CYS A 119 -19.86 -6.90 16.18
N ALA A 120 -19.28 -6.04 15.35
CA ALA A 120 -17.85 -6.05 15.03
C ALA A 120 -16.98 -5.79 16.27
N THR A 121 -17.44 -4.95 17.19
CA THR A 121 -16.71 -4.62 18.42
C THR A 121 -17.03 -5.56 19.58
N ILE A 122 -18.26 -6.09 19.67
CA ILE A 122 -18.76 -6.80 20.87
C ILE A 122 -19.02 -8.29 20.62
N CYS A 123 -19.61 -8.66 19.49
CA CYS A 123 -20.06 -10.05 19.25
C CYS A 123 -19.08 -10.87 18.40
N HIS A 124 -18.27 -10.20 17.59
CA HIS A 124 -17.28 -10.81 16.73
C HIS A 124 -16.05 -11.13 17.56
N ALA A 125 -15.59 -12.37 17.47
CA ALA A 125 -14.37 -12.73 18.15
C ALA A 125 -13.18 -12.00 17.49
N PRO A 126 -12.14 -11.61 18.24
CA PRO A 126 -11.05 -10.77 17.73
C PRO A 126 -10.22 -11.42 16.61
N ASP A 127 -10.63 -12.61 16.15
CA ASP A 127 -9.92 -13.62 15.35
C ASP A 127 -9.96 -13.54 13.87
N GLN A 128 -10.90 -12.80 13.35
CA GLN A 128 -11.05 -12.74 11.91
C GLN A 128 -10.94 -11.29 11.51
N LEU A 129 -10.14 -11.02 10.47
CA LEU A 129 -9.89 -9.66 10.02
C LEU A 129 -11.23 -9.05 9.66
N LEU A 130 -11.59 -8.00 10.40
CA LEU A 130 -12.71 -7.16 10.06
C LEU A 130 -12.20 -6.00 9.21
N ILE A 131 -12.63 -5.98 7.96
CA ILE A 131 -12.32 -4.90 7.04
C ILE A 131 -13.48 -3.90 7.13
N PRO A 132 -13.25 -2.65 7.60
CA PRO A 132 -14.28 -1.63 7.56
C PRO A 132 -14.65 -1.34 6.11
N VAL A 133 -15.94 -1.23 5.82
CA VAL A 133 -16.40 -0.95 4.46
C VAL A 133 -16.45 0.55 4.21
N SER A 134 -15.68 1.02 3.22
CA SER A 134 -15.61 2.42 2.78
C SER A 134 -16.31 2.61 1.43
N ASN A 135 -16.78 3.82 1.12
CA ASN A 135 -17.42 4.13 -0.16
C ASN A 135 -16.37 4.32 -1.28
N THR A 136 -15.80 3.20 -1.73
CA THR A 136 -14.83 3.10 -2.84
C THR A 136 -15.49 2.58 -4.12
N PRO A 137 -14.88 2.75 -5.31
CA PRO A 137 -15.38 2.15 -6.55
C PRO A 137 -15.61 0.63 -6.43
N ASP A 138 -14.67 -0.10 -5.82
CA ASP A 138 -14.79 -1.55 -5.63
C ASP A 138 -15.97 -1.93 -4.73
N THR A 139 -16.19 -1.16 -3.66
CA THR A 139 -17.34 -1.37 -2.78
C THR A 139 -18.65 -1.08 -3.50
N ARG A 140 -18.71 -0.01 -4.30
CA ARG A 140 -19.90 0.30 -5.11
C ARG A 140 -20.16 -0.79 -6.15
N GLN A 141 -19.13 -1.34 -6.77
CA GLN A 141 -19.24 -2.47 -7.70
C GLN A 141 -19.75 -3.74 -6.99
N ALA A 142 -19.24 -4.03 -5.79
CA ALA A 142 -19.71 -5.14 -4.98
C ALA A 142 -21.18 -4.96 -4.55
N ILE A 143 -21.58 -3.74 -4.19
CA ILE A 143 -22.96 -3.38 -3.90
C ILE A 143 -23.83 -3.56 -5.15
N GLN A 144 -23.39 -3.05 -6.31
CA GLN A 144 -24.09 -3.17 -7.59
C GLN A 144 -24.41 -4.63 -7.93
N SER A 145 -23.51 -5.55 -7.61
CA SER A 145 -23.70 -6.98 -7.87
C SER A 145 -24.84 -7.63 -7.06
N GLN A 146 -25.29 -6.98 -5.98
CA GLN A 146 -26.38 -7.46 -5.12
C GLN A 146 -27.76 -7.00 -5.60
N PHE A 147 -27.83 -6.03 -6.52
CA PHE A 147 -29.08 -5.48 -7.01
C PHE A 147 -29.33 -5.85 -8.47
N ILE A 148 -30.60 -5.86 -8.84
CA ILE A 148 -31.04 -6.02 -10.22
C ILE A 148 -30.72 -4.73 -10.97
N THR A 149 -29.88 -4.87 -11.98
CA THR A 149 -29.36 -3.79 -12.82
C THR A 149 -29.90 -3.86 -14.23
N ASP A 150 -30.63 -4.90 -14.61
CA ASP A 150 -31.30 -4.91 -15.91
C ASP A 150 -32.44 -5.90 -15.92
N ILE A 151 -33.47 -5.60 -16.72
CA ILE A 151 -34.57 -6.51 -17.00
C ILE A 151 -34.88 -6.51 -18.49
N THR A 152 -35.27 -7.67 -19.00
CA THR A 152 -35.71 -7.84 -20.39
C THR A 152 -36.71 -8.97 -20.48
N ILE A 153 -37.47 -9.01 -21.56
CA ILE A 153 -38.44 -10.07 -21.84
C ILE A 153 -37.95 -10.86 -23.05
N VAL A 154 -37.90 -12.19 -22.92
CA VAL A 154 -37.67 -13.09 -24.04
C VAL A 154 -38.95 -13.80 -24.43
N LEU A 155 -39.19 -13.87 -25.73
CA LEU A 155 -40.31 -14.60 -26.33
C LEU A 155 -39.80 -15.90 -26.94
N GLY A 156 -40.53 -16.99 -26.77
CA GLY A 156 -40.21 -18.25 -27.44
C GLY A 156 -40.84 -19.49 -26.79
N GLY A 157 -40.25 -20.66 -27.04
CA GLY A 157 -40.61 -21.91 -26.36
C GLY A 157 -40.20 -21.92 -24.89
N ILE A 158 -40.66 -22.90 -24.11
CA ILE A 158 -40.30 -23.05 -22.69
C ILE A 158 -38.77 -23.13 -22.45
N ASP A 159 -38.07 -23.67 -23.45
CA ASP A 159 -36.61 -23.86 -23.46
C ASP A 159 -35.84 -22.65 -24.01
N VAL A 160 -36.50 -21.51 -24.29
CA VAL A 160 -35.83 -20.30 -24.78
C VAL A 160 -34.73 -19.89 -23.79
N LEU A 161 -33.52 -19.72 -24.31
CA LEU A 161 -32.37 -19.35 -23.49
C LEU A 161 -32.45 -17.86 -23.11
N PRO A 162 -32.12 -17.48 -21.87
CA PRO A 162 -31.96 -16.07 -21.54
C PRO A 162 -30.83 -15.44 -22.35
N PRO A 163 -30.83 -14.11 -22.54
CA PRO A 163 -29.69 -13.40 -23.10
C PRO A 163 -28.44 -13.63 -22.23
N THR A 164 -27.26 -13.56 -22.84
CA THR A 164 -25.99 -13.79 -22.14
C THR A 164 -25.88 -12.91 -20.88
N GLY A 165 -25.68 -13.54 -19.72
CA GLY A 165 -25.54 -12.87 -18.43
C GLY A 165 -26.86 -12.51 -17.72
N TYR A 166 -28.00 -12.98 -18.22
CA TYR A 166 -29.31 -12.84 -17.58
C TYR A 166 -29.78 -14.15 -16.94
N THR A 167 -30.50 -14.02 -15.83
CA THR A 167 -31.24 -15.09 -15.15
C THR A 167 -32.69 -15.08 -15.62
N LYS A 168 -33.17 -16.19 -16.17
CA LYS A 168 -34.59 -16.38 -16.57
C LYS A 168 -35.43 -16.78 -15.37
N ILE A 169 -36.53 -16.08 -15.10
CA ILE A 169 -37.58 -16.58 -14.21
C ILE A 169 -38.43 -17.57 -15.01
N PRO A 170 -38.50 -18.86 -14.63
CA PRO A 170 -39.17 -19.90 -15.40
C PRO A 170 -40.69 -19.87 -15.21
N VAL A 171 -41.29 -18.69 -15.32
CA VAL A 171 -42.73 -18.46 -15.24
C VAL A 171 -43.15 -17.70 -16.48
N ASP A 172 -44.13 -18.25 -17.18
CA ASP A 172 -44.71 -17.61 -18.33
C ASP A 172 -45.56 -16.40 -17.92
N LEU A 173 -45.17 -15.22 -18.40
CA LEU A 173 -45.82 -13.94 -18.15
C LEU A 173 -47.15 -13.81 -18.89
N ASN A 174 -47.32 -14.48 -20.02
CA ASN A 174 -48.55 -14.44 -20.81
C ASN A 174 -49.43 -15.67 -20.61
N TYR A 175 -49.26 -16.33 -19.46
CA TYR A 175 -50.05 -17.51 -19.08
C TYR A 175 -51.54 -17.24 -19.20
N GLY A 176 -52.23 -18.06 -20.01
CA GLY A 176 -53.68 -17.94 -20.27
C GLY A 176 -54.04 -17.06 -21.47
N THR A 177 -53.08 -16.41 -22.12
CA THR A 177 -53.28 -15.67 -23.38
C THR A 177 -52.70 -16.43 -24.58
N PRO A 178 -53.32 -16.36 -25.78
CA PRO A 178 -52.73 -16.93 -26.99
C PRO A 178 -51.38 -16.26 -27.30
N GLY A 179 -50.36 -17.00 -27.75
CA GLY A 179 -49.05 -16.41 -28.14
C GLY A 179 -47.84 -17.31 -27.84
N GLU A 180 -46.64 -16.80 -28.11
CA GLU A 180 -45.37 -17.40 -27.68
C GLU A 180 -45.17 -17.17 -26.19
N PHE A 181 -44.57 -18.11 -25.44
CA PHE A 181 -44.31 -17.90 -24.02
C PHE A 181 -43.39 -16.69 -23.81
N ALA A 182 -43.71 -15.88 -22.80
CA ALA A 182 -42.95 -14.69 -22.46
C ALA A 182 -42.29 -14.87 -21.10
N PHE A 183 -40.96 -14.76 -21.01
CA PHE A 183 -40.23 -14.93 -19.76
C PHE A 183 -39.51 -13.65 -19.34
N LEU A 184 -39.67 -13.27 -18.07
CA LEU A 184 -38.89 -12.18 -17.48
C LEU A 184 -37.47 -12.68 -17.22
N CYS A 185 -36.50 -11.96 -17.78
CA CYS A 185 -35.08 -12.17 -17.54
C CYS A 185 -34.54 -10.96 -16.79
N TYR A 186 -33.74 -11.17 -15.76
CA TYR A 186 -33.09 -10.10 -15.03
C TYR A 186 -31.58 -10.34 -14.92
N ARG A 187 -30.82 -9.27 -14.72
CA ARG A 187 -29.39 -9.31 -14.49
C ARG A 187 -29.07 -8.58 -13.19
N CYS A 188 -28.16 -9.13 -12.40
CA CYS A 188 -27.54 -8.43 -11.27
C CYS A 188 -26.13 -7.97 -11.64
N GLY A 189 -25.70 -6.81 -11.15
CA GLY A 189 -24.38 -6.24 -11.44
C GLY A 189 -24.15 -5.83 -12.91
N GLY A 190 -22.90 -5.81 -13.36
CA GLY A 190 -22.56 -5.29 -14.69
C GLY A 190 -22.46 -3.77 -14.73
N LYS A 191 -22.53 -3.16 -15.92
CA LYS A 191 -22.27 -1.71 -16.10
C LYS A 191 -23.45 -0.80 -15.75
N GLN A 192 -24.67 -1.35 -15.70
CA GLN A 192 -25.88 -0.55 -15.48
C GLN A 192 -26.16 -0.31 -14.00
N ARG A 193 -26.67 0.88 -13.66
CA ARG A 193 -27.07 1.22 -12.29
C ARG A 193 -28.27 0.37 -11.82
N PRO A 194 -28.39 0.08 -10.51
CA PRO A 194 -29.53 -0.64 -9.94
C PRO A 194 -30.88 -0.04 -10.36
N ILE A 195 -31.87 -0.90 -10.57
CA ILE A 195 -33.27 -0.51 -10.73
C ILE A 195 -33.79 -0.11 -9.36
N ALA A 196 -34.40 1.07 -9.23
CA ALA A 196 -34.96 1.59 -7.98
C ALA A 196 -36.43 1.20 -7.79
N HIS A 197 -37.19 1.06 -8.88
CA HIS A 197 -38.62 0.74 -8.83
C HIS A 197 -39.10 0.10 -10.13
N LEU A 198 -40.11 -0.77 -9.99
CA LEU A 198 -40.76 -1.52 -11.06
C LEU A 198 -42.26 -1.27 -11.00
N GLN A 199 -42.90 -1.11 -12.16
CA GLN A 199 -44.34 -1.02 -12.23
C GLN A 199 -44.90 -1.74 -13.45
N VAL A 200 -46.11 -2.26 -13.29
CA VAL A 200 -46.93 -2.82 -14.36
C VAL A 200 -47.94 -1.77 -14.81
N VAL A 201 -48.02 -1.56 -16.11
CA VAL A 201 -48.93 -0.59 -16.74
C VAL A 201 -49.82 -1.30 -17.74
N GLN A 202 -51.13 -1.08 -17.63
CA GLN A 202 -52.13 -1.59 -18.57
C GLN A 202 -52.74 -0.42 -19.35
N VAL A 203 -52.78 -0.52 -20.67
CA VAL A 203 -53.38 0.49 -21.57
C VAL A 203 -54.39 -0.16 -22.51
N ALA A 204 -55.37 0.60 -22.99
CA ALA A 204 -56.39 0.08 -23.91
C ALA A 204 -55.76 -0.36 -25.24
N ALA A 205 -56.23 -1.47 -25.80
CA ALA A 205 -55.69 -2.06 -27.04
C ALA A 205 -55.77 -1.14 -28.28
N THR A 206 -56.44 0.02 -28.19
CA THR A 206 -56.47 1.04 -29.24
C THR A 206 -55.20 1.89 -29.32
N GLU A 207 -54.30 1.77 -28.33
CA GLU A 207 -52.99 2.44 -28.31
C GLU A 207 -51.90 1.47 -28.83
N ASP A 208 -51.59 1.53 -30.12
CA ASP A 208 -50.56 0.68 -30.76
C ASP A 208 -49.11 1.09 -30.41
N SER A 209 -48.92 2.22 -29.71
CA SER A 209 -47.59 2.71 -29.30
C SER A 209 -47.25 2.30 -27.87
N VAL A 210 -46.00 1.88 -27.65
CA VAL A 210 -45.44 1.63 -26.31
C VAL A 210 -45.73 2.83 -25.39
N PRO A 211 -46.34 2.63 -24.21
CA PRO A 211 -46.75 3.73 -23.36
C PRO A 211 -45.54 4.52 -22.87
N ASN A 212 -45.59 5.85 -23.07
CA ASN A 212 -44.57 6.76 -22.56
C ASN A 212 -44.93 7.16 -21.13
N VAL A 213 -44.37 6.43 -20.17
CA VAL A 213 -44.60 6.70 -18.76
C VAL A 213 -43.52 7.65 -18.25
N GLN A 214 -43.92 8.86 -17.87
CA GLN A 214 -42.99 9.92 -17.46
C GLN A 214 -42.05 9.43 -16.34
N GLY A 215 -40.74 9.50 -16.60
CA GLY A 215 -39.70 9.10 -15.64
C GLY A 215 -39.36 7.60 -15.65
N TYR A 216 -40.02 6.79 -16.48
CA TYR A 216 -39.77 5.35 -16.56
C TYR A 216 -39.26 4.94 -17.95
N THR A 217 -38.45 3.88 -17.94
CA THR A 217 -38.13 3.12 -19.14
C THR A 217 -39.16 2.00 -19.31
N THR A 218 -39.92 2.04 -20.40
CA THR A 218 -40.91 1.00 -20.74
C THR A 218 -40.25 -0.08 -21.60
N LEU A 219 -40.41 -1.36 -21.24
CA LEU A 219 -40.04 -2.47 -22.11
C LEU A 219 -41.01 -2.54 -23.30
N ALA A 220 -40.47 -2.65 -24.52
CA ALA A 220 -41.29 -2.61 -25.74
C ALA A 220 -42.23 -3.83 -25.90
N THR A 221 -41.97 -4.92 -25.18
CA THR A 221 -42.75 -6.16 -25.30
C THR A 221 -44.10 -6.04 -24.60
N ASN A 222 -45.18 -6.23 -25.36
CA ASN A 222 -46.53 -6.36 -24.85
C ASN A 222 -46.77 -7.78 -24.33
N LEU A 223 -47.17 -7.91 -23.06
CA LEU A 223 -47.40 -9.20 -22.41
C LEU A 223 -48.80 -9.78 -22.67
N THR A 224 -49.74 -8.98 -23.18
CA THR A 224 -51.13 -9.39 -23.45
C THR A 224 -51.61 -8.92 -24.84
N PRO A 225 -50.92 -9.30 -25.93
CA PRO A 225 -51.15 -8.75 -27.27
C PRO A 225 -52.51 -9.07 -27.90
N TYR A 226 -53.26 -10.02 -27.34
CA TYR A 226 -54.60 -10.40 -27.82
C TYR A 226 -55.72 -10.07 -26.83
N SER A 227 -55.41 -9.28 -25.79
CA SER A 227 -56.39 -8.81 -24.82
C SER A 227 -56.92 -7.43 -25.18
N SER A 228 -58.08 -7.07 -24.65
CA SER A 228 -58.61 -5.69 -24.73
C SER A 228 -57.74 -4.65 -23.99
N MET A 229 -56.83 -5.12 -23.12
CA MET A 229 -55.84 -4.32 -22.40
C MET A 229 -54.43 -4.86 -22.67
N HIS A 230 -53.52 -4.00 -23.12
CA HIS A 230 -52.10 -4.30 -23.32
C HIS A 230 -51.31 -4.04 -22.03
N THR A 231 -50.53 -5.02 -21.61
CA THR A 231 -49.72 -4.96 -20.39
C THR A 231 -48.24 -4.75 -20.71
N TYR A 232 -47.62 -3.75 -20.08
CA TYR A 232 -46.21 -3.39 -20.20
C TYR A 232 -45.51 -3.33 -18.85
N LEU A 233 -44.24 -3.70 -18.84
CA LEU A 233 -43.34 -3.54 -17.70
C LEU A 233 -42.52 -2.27 -17.84
N CYS A 234 -42.52 -1.45 -16.79
CA CYS A 234 -41.75 -0.21 -16.73
C CYS A 234 -40.82 -0.22 -15.52
N TYR A 235 -39.64 0.37 -15.66
CA TYR A 235 -38.66 0.45 -14.57
C TYR A 235 -37.96 1.80 -14.54
N ILE A 236 -37.38 2.14 -13.39
CA ILE A 236 -36.53 3.31 -13.24
C ILE A 236 -35.24 2.93 -12.52
N ARG A 237 -34.13 3.57 -12.89
CA ARG A 237 -32.81 3.34 -12.28
C ARG A 237 -32.51 4.37 -11.21
N VAL A 238 -31.68 3.99 -10.25
CA VAL A 238 -31.12 4.94 -9.28
C VAL A 238 -30.35 6.03 -10.02
N PRO A 239 -30.54 7.33 -9.69
CA PRO A 239 -29.73 8.42 -10.24
C PRO A 239 -28.22 8.20 -10.04
N PRO A 240 -27.36 8.69 -10.95
CA PRO A 240 -25.93 8.40 -10.89
C PRO A 240 -25.26 9.01 -9.66
N SER A 241 -25.64 10.25 -9.33
CA SER A 241 -25.22 10.93 -8.09
C SER A 241 -25.55 10.10 -6.87
N ASN A 242 -26.79 9.63 -6.78
CA ASN A 242 -27.28 8.90 -5.63
C ASN A 242 -26.53 7.57 -5.49
N PHE A 243 -26.28 6.85 -6.59
CA PHE A 243 -25.50 5.62 -6.55
C PHE A 243 -24.04 5.85 -6.09
N ARG A 244 -23.40 6.95 -6.53
CA ARG A 244 -22.04 7.31 -6.08
C ARG A 244 -21.96 7.59 -4.58
N PHE A 245 -23.00 8.20 -4.03
CA PHE A 245 -23.13 8.44 -2.58
C PHE A 245 -23.84 7.29 -1.84
N LEU A 246 -24.16 6.19 -2.54
CA LEU A 246 -24.92 5.04 -2.04
C LEU A 246 -26.21 5.47 -1.31
N GLN A 247 -26.96 6.36 -1.94
CA GLN A 247 -28.23 6.95 -1.48
C GLN A 247 -29.43 6.34 -2.19
N GLY A 248 -30.51 6.14 -1.44
CA GLY A 248 -31.76 5.59 -1.94
C GLY A 248 -31.80 4.07 -1.96
N TYR A 249 -32.75 3.53 -2.72
CA TYR A 249 -33.14 2.11 -2.70
C TYR A 249 -32.97 1.46 -4.07
N GLY A 250 -32.67 0.16 -4.05
CA GLY A 250 -32.57 -0.69 -5.23
C GLY A 250 -33.37 -1.97 -5.08
N VAL A 251 -33.83 -2.52 -6.20
CA VAL A 251 -34.51 -3.82 -6.30
C VAL A 251 -33.47 -4.93 -6.21
N CYS A 252 -33.66 -5.87 -5.28
CA CYS A 252 -32.72 -6.98 -5.06
C CYS A 252 -33.26 -8.35 -5.50
N ASP A 253 -34.58 -8.53 -5.58
CA ASP A 253 -35.18 -9.80 -5.97
C ASP A 253 -36.55 -9.62 -6.67
N LEU A 254 -36.98 -10.63 -7.42
CA LEU A 254 -38.23 -10.66 -8.19
C LEU A 254 -39.01 -11.95 -8.00
N SER A 255 -40.33 -11.85 -7.91
CA SER A 255 -41.25 -12.97 -7.80
C SER A 255 -42.45 -12.80 -8.71
N ILE A 256 -42.79 -13.83 -9.48
CA ILE A 256 -43.98 -13.87 -10.35
C ILE A 256 -44.86 -15.03 -9.91
N GLY A 257 -46.11 -14.76 -9.56
CA GLY A 257 -47.00 -15.77 -9.00
C GLY A 257 -48.29 -15.21 -8.45
N ASN A 258 -48.97 -16.01 -7.63
CA ASN A 258 -50.25 -15.66 -6.99
C ASN A 258 -50.07 -15.50 -5.47
N LEU A 259 -48.91 -15.91 -4.97
CA LEU A 259 -48.50 -15.88 -3.57
C LEU A 259 -47.07 -15.39 -3.55
N HIS A 260 -46.82 -14.34 -2.77
CA HIS A 260 -45.51 -13.73 -2.63
C HIS A 260 -45.06 -13.77 -1.18
N SER A 261 -43.76 -13.56 -0.96
CA SER A 261 -43.24 -13.39 0.39
C SER A 261 -43.85 -12.13 1.01
N PRO A 262 -44.25 -12.14 2.30
CA PRO A 262 -44.88 -10.98 2.95
C PRO A 262 -43.95 -9.76 3.10
N LYS A 263 -42.67 -9.87 2.69
CA LYS A 263 -41.70 -8.77 2.63
C LYS A 263 -41.59 -8.09 1.26
N MET A 264 -42.18 -8.67 0.21
CA MET A 264 -42.06 -8.18 -1.16
C MET A 264 -43.18 -7.20 -1.49
N VAL A 265 -42.82 -6.11 -2.17
CA VAL A 265 -43.77 -5.12 -2.68
C VAL A 265 -44.51 -5.72 -3.88
N VAL A 266 -45.83 -5.85 -3.77
CA VAL A 266 -46.68 -6.34 -4.87
C VAL A 266 -47.04 -5.17 -5.78
N CYS A 267 -46.78 -5.32 -7.09
CA CYS A 267 -47.18 -4.34 -8.09
C CYS A 267 -48.70 -4.13 -8.06
N SER A 268 -49.13 -2.87 -8.06
CA SER A 268 -50.54 -2.47 -8.01
C SER A 268 -51.41 -3.01 -9.16
N GLN A 269 -50.81 -3.39 -10.29
CA GLN A 269 -51.49 -3.96 -11.44
C GLN A 269 -50.99 -5.38 -11.71
N PRO A 270 -51.88 -6.33 -12.04
CA PRO A 270 -51.48 -7.70 -12.34
C PRO A 270 -50.82 -7.80 -13.71
N LEU A 271 -49.96 -8.81 -13.88
CA LEU A 271 -49.36 -9.16 -15.18
C LEU A 271 -50.40 -9.82 -16.09
N SER A 272 -51.21 -10.72 -15.54
CA SER A 272 -52.32 -11.43 -16.19
C SER A 272 -53.43 -11.78 -15.19
N GLU A 273 -54.56 -12.35 -15.64
CA GLU A 273 -55.73 -12.66 -14.79
C GLU A 273 -55.41 -13.46 -13.51
N SER A 274 -54.31 -14.21 -13.51
CA SER A 274 -53.92 -15.04 -12.37
C SER A 274 -52.49 -14.81 -11.87
N ARG A 275 -51.73 -13.81 -12.36
CA ARG A 275 -50.32 -13.63 -11.98
C ARG A 275 -50.02 -12.17 -11.63
N THR A 276 -49.37 -11.96 -10.51
CA THR A 276 -48.84 -10.67 -10.05
C THR A 276 -47.31 -10.68 -10.07
N LEU A 277 -46.72 -9.51 -10.25
CA LEU A 277 -45.29 -9.26 -10.07
C LEU A 277 -45.10 -8.68 -8.66
N ALA A 278 -44.12 -9.21 -7.93
CA ALA A 278 -43.65 -8.62 -6.69
C ALA A 278 -42.12 -8.51 -6.70
N TYR A 279 -41.60 -7.54 -5.97
CA TYR A 279 -40.17 -7.27 -5.90
C TYR A 279 -39.73 -6.92 -4.47
N ASP A 280 -38.49 -7.27 -4.13
CA ASP A 280 -37.86 -6.91 -2.86
C ASP A 280 -36.95 -5.68 -3.06
N ILE A 281 -36.93 -4.77 -2.08
CA ILE A 281 -36.12 -3.55 -2.14
C ILE A 281 -35.25 -3.41 -0.91
N ALA A 282 -34.06 -2.87 -1.09
CA ALA A 282 -33.15 -2.54 0.00
C ALA A 282 -32.44 -1.21 -0.26
N PRO A 283 -32.13 -0.42 0.80
CA PRO A 283 -31.26 0.74 0.66
C PRO A 283 -29.87 0.34 0.15
N LEU A 284 -29.29 1.11 -0.76
CA LEU A 284 -28.09 0.73 -1.51
C LEU A 284 -26.87 0.41 -0.64
N ALA A 285 -26.63 1.18 0.41
CA ALA A 285 -25.50 1.00 1.32
C ALA A 285 -25.87 0.31 2.64
N SER A 286 -27.12 -0.10 2.77
CA SER A 286 -27.58 -0.71 4.01
C SER A 286 -27.20 -2.18 4.08
N SER A 287 -27.02 -2.66 5.30
CA SER A 287 -26.82 -4.08 5.55
C SER A 287 -27.52 -4.49 6.83
N ILE A 288 -28.04 -5.71 6.85
CA ILE A 288 -28.49 -6.34 8.09
C ILE A 288 -27.29 -7.04 8.70
N CYS A 289 -27.07 -6.86 10.00
CA CYS A 289 -25.98 -7.53 10.69
C CYS A 289 -26.13 -9.05 10.59
N GLN A 290 -25.14 -9.72 9.99
CA GLN A 290 -25.09 -11.16 9.77
C GLN A 290 -24.33 -11.89 10.88
N CYS A 291 -24.32 -11.35 12.10
CA CYS A 291 -23.72 -12.03 13.26
C CYS A 291 -24.45 -13.35 13.59
N GLY A 292 -25.69 -13.54 13.13
CA GLY A 292 -26.43 -14.79 13.29
C GLY A 292 -26.69 -15.12 14.76
N ASP A 293 -26.63 -16.40 15.12
CA ASP A 293 -26.85 -16.93 16.48
C ASP A 293 -25.71 -16.61 17.47
N SER A 294 -24.57 -16.13 16.96
CA SER A 294 -23.42 -15.71 17.78
C SER A 294 -23.55 -14.27 18.31
N CYS A 295 -24.66 -13.59 18.02
CA CYS A 295 -24.89 -12.23 18.46
C CYS A 295 -25.18 -12.19 19.96
N LEU A 296 -24.32 -11.57 20.78
CA LEU A 296 -24.53 -11.43 22.22
C LEU A 296 -25.80 -10.63 22.58
N PHE A 297 -26.24 -9.75 21.68
CA PHE A 297 -27.51 -9.03 21.82
C PHE A 297 -28.74 -9.89 21.53
N GLN A 298 -28.57 -11.14 21.09
CA GLN A 298 -29.68 -12.02 20.70
C GLN A 298 -30.63 -12.33 21.86
N VAL A 299 -30.15 -12.33 23.10
CA VAL A 299 -30.99 -12.51 24.28
C VAL A 299 -31.98 -11.35 24.48
N ARG A 300 -31.67 -10.15 23.94
CA ARG A 300 -32.59 -9.00 23.91
C ARG A 300 -33.60 -9.06 22.75
N LEU A 301 -33.36 -9.91 21.74
CA LEU A 301 -34.31 -10.13 20.64
C LEU A 301 -35.45 -11.00 21.16
N LYS A 302 -36.66 -10.43 21.27
CA LYS A 302 -37.85 -11.24 21.59
C LYS A 302 -38.13 -12.24 20.45
N PRO A 303 -38.50 -13.49 20.74
CA PRO A 303 -39.02 -14.40 19.73
C PRO A 303 -40.47 -14.01 19.46
N THR A 304 -40.74 -13.19 18.44
CA THR A 304 -42.11 -12.74 18.20
C THR A 304 -42.43 -12.62 16.72
N THR A 305 -43.37 -13.49 16.31
CA THR A 305 -44.34 -13.35 15.19
C THR A 305 -43.76 -13.11 13.78
N PRO A 306 -44.48 -13.47 12.70
CA PRO A 306 -44.01 -13.22 11.35
C PRO A 306 -43.98 -11.70 11.15
N LEU A 307 -42.79 -11.13 11.29
CA LEU A 307 -42.56 -9.70 11.25
C LEU A 307 -42.77 -9.22 9.78
N ILE A 308 -43.53 -8.14 9.64
CA ILE A 308 -44.23 -7.70 8.43
C ILE A 308 -43.54 -6.42 7.91
N SER A 309 -43.02 -6.42 6.68
CA SER A 309 -42.52 -5.25 5.92
C SER A 309 -41.40 -4.36 6.54
N PHE A 310 -40.46 -3.86 5.72
CA PHE A 310 -39.47 -2.84 6.16
C PHE A 310 -40.11 -1.47 6.48
N THR A 311 -41.40 -1.28 6.22
CA THR A 311 -42.16 -0.03 6.45
C THR A 311 -42.86 0.04 7.82
N SER A 312 -42.73 -0.99 8.67
CA SER A 312 -43.46 -1.13 9.95
C SER A 312 -42.64 -0.80 11.21
N LEU A 313 -41.61 0.05 11.08
CA LEU A 313 -40.72 0.42 12.19
C LEU A 313 -41.37 1.41 13.16
N SER A 314 -41.18 1.24 14.47
CA SER A 314 -41.68 2.21 15.46
C SER A 314 -40.99 3.58 15.32
N VAL A 315 -41.60 4.63 15.90
CA VAL A 315 -41.05 6.02 15.86
C VAL A 315 -39.57 6.05 16.26
N ALA A 316 -39.29 5.35 17.37
CA ALA A 316 -37.99 5.18 17.98
C ALA A 316 -36.96 4.56 17.02
N GLN A 317 -37.34 3.47 16.35
CA GLN A 317 -36.48 2.74 15.42
C GLN A 317 -36.16 3.56 14.18
N VAL A 318 -37.15 4.30 13.67
CA VAL A 318 -36.92 5.17 12.51
C VAL A 318 -35.98 6.33 12.85
N GLN A 319 -36.20 7.00 13.99
CA GLN A 319 -35.33 8.07 14.43
C GLN A 319 -33.89 7.60 14.64
N ALA A 320 -33.70 6.42 15.25
CA ALA A 320 -32.39 5.79 15.41
C ALA A 320 -31.72 5.49 14.05
N GLY A 321 -32.49 4.98 13.09
CA GLY A 321 -32.01 4.72 11.73
C GLY A 321 -31.53 5.99 11.01
N LEU A 322 -32.27 7.09 11.12
CA LEU A 322 -31.90 8.38 10.54
C LEU A 322 -30.61 8.96 11.15
N GLU A 323 -30.42 8.81 12.46
CA GLU A 323 -29.19 9.25 13.12
C GLU A 323 -27.96 8.43 12.69
N MET A 324 -28.13 7.11 12.56
CA MET A 324 -27.06 6.21 12.11
C MET A 324 -26.66 6.47 10.66
N ASP A 325 -27.65 6.75 9.79
CA ASP A 325 -27.42 7.17 8.41
C ASP A 325 -26.58 8.46 8.36
N LYS A 326 -26.94 9.45 9.17
CA LYS A 326 -26.19 10.71 9.28
C LYS A 326 -24.75 10.51 9.74
N GLU A 327 -24.51 9.69 10.76
CA GLU A 327 -23.15 9.40 11.25
C GLU A 327 -22.31 8.70 10.18
N MET A 328 -22.86 7.67 9.53
CA MET A 328 -22.16 6.92 8.49
C MET A 328 -21.76 7.80 7.30
N ARG A 329 -22.66 8.70 6.87
CA ARG A 329 -22.39 9.66 5.79
C ARG A 329 -21.28 10.63 6.16
N GLN A 330 -21.26 11.12 7.40
CA GLN A 330 -20.18 11.99 7.88
C GLN A 330 -18.83 11.27 7.86
N TYR A 331 -18.78 10.01 8.31
CA TYR A 331 -17.57 9.20 8.27
C TYR A 331 -17.02 9.02 6.85
N TRP A 332 -17.87 8.64 5.89
CA TRP A 332 -17.43 8.49 4.50
C TRP A 332 -16.91 9.79 3.91
N THR A 333 -17.58 10.91 4.21
CA THR A 333 -17.14 12.23 3.74
C THR A 333 -15.74 12.55 4.29
N GLN A 334 -15.52 12.37 5.60
CA GLN A 334 -14.22 12.61 6.23
C GLN A 334 -13.12 11.69 5.70
N TYR A 335 -13.45 10.41 5.48
CA TYR A 335 -12.52 9.44 4.91
C TYR A 335 -12.10 9.83 3.49
N GLN A 336 -13.07 10.17 2.65
CA GLN A 336 -12.82 10.64 1.28
C GLN A 336 -12.00 11.93 1.27
N ASP A 337 -12.31 12.91 2.14
CA ASP A 337 -11.57 14.16 2.23
C ASP A 337 -10.08 13.95 2.51
N LYS A 338 -9.74 12.95 3.34
CA LYS A 338 -8.35 12.61 3.64
C LYS A 338 -7.64 11.97 2.44
N GLU A 339 -8.29 11.05 1.71
CA GLU A 339 -7.72 10.44 0.49
C GLU A 339 -7.53 11.46 -0.64
N PHE A 340 -8.46 12.40 -0.78
CA PHE A 340 -8.40 13.41 -1.82
C PHE A 340 -7.29 14.45 -1.57
N PHE A 341 -6.87 14.70 -0.33
CA PHE A 341 -5.93 15.80 -0.03
C PHE A 341 -4.58 15.69 -0.77
N ASP A 342 -3.93 14.52 -0.72
CA ASP A 342 -2.62 14.32 -1.35
C ASP A 342 -2.74 14.21 -2.87
N SER A 343 -3.80 13.55 -3.35
CA SER A 343 -4.06 13.36 -4.79
C SER A 343 -4.46 14.67 -5.49
N GLU A 344 -5.25 15.53 -4.84
CA GLU A 344 -5.61 16.87 -5.32
C GLU A 344 -4.36 17.72 -5.49
N SER A 345 -3.46 17.69 -4.51
CA SER A 345 -2.22 18.46 -4.54
C SER A 345 -1.35 18.08 -5.75
N SER A 346 -1.21 16.79 -6.03
CA SER A 346 -0.49 16.27 -7.20
C SER A 346 -1.15 16.66 -8.52
N LEU A 347 -2.48 16.50 -8.63
CA LEU A 347 -3.21 16.85 -9.84
C LEU A 347 -3.12 18.35 -10.12
N PHE A 348 -3.28 19.19 -9.10
CA PHE A 348 -3.21 20.65 -9.24
C PHE A 348 -1.82 21.13 -9.66
N ALA A 349 -0.75 20.54 -9.11
CA ALA A 349 0.62 20.81 -9.55
C ALA A 349 0.84 20.39 -11.02
N SER A 350 0.22 19.27 -11.44
CA SER A 350 0.28 18.79 -12.83
C SER A 350 -0.45 19.73 -13.81
N LEU A 351 -1.60 20.29 -13.42
CA LEU A 351 -2.32 21.30 -14.20
C LEU A 351 -1.47 22.58 -14.38
N GLU A 352 -0.85 23.05 -13.30
CA GLU A 352 0.03 24.23 -13.34
C GLU A 352 1.24 24.01 -14.24
N SER A 353 1.92 22.88 -14.09
CA SER A 353 3.08 22.51 -14.91
C SER A 353 2.72 22.40 -16.41
N SER A 354 1.59 21.77 -16.72
CA SER A 354 1.10 21.64 -18.10
C SER A 354 0.74 22.99 -18.71
N GLN A 355 0.12 23.88 -17.93
CA GLN A 355 -0.19 25.24 -18.36
C GLN A 355 1.07 26.07 -18.64
N GLN A 356 2.13 25.92 -17.86
CA GLN A 356 3.39 26.63 -18.12
C GLN A 356 4.07 26.10 -19.39
N ARG A 357 4.05 24.79 -19.60
CA ARG A 357 4.67 24.16 -20.78
C ARG A 357 4.08 24.64 -22.10
N VAL A 358 2.75 24.81 -22.20
CA VAL A 358 2.13 25.21 -23.48
C VAL A 358 2.52 26.61 -23.97
N LEU A 359 3.07 27.45 -23.08
CA LEU A 359 3.57 28.77 -23.47
C LEU A 359 4.78 28.70 -24.41
N VAL A 360 5.44 27.54 -24.50
CA VAL A 360 6.52 27.31 -25.47
C VAL A 360 6.05 27.52 -26.91
N TYR A 361 4.77 27.24 -27.22
CA TYR A 361 4.21 27.40 -28.56
C TYR A 361 3.98 28.87 -28.95
N GLU A 362 4.00 29.80 -28.00
CA GLU A 362 3.84 31.23 -28.25
C GLU A 362 5.16 31.94 -28.58
N ARG A 363 6.27 31.21 -28.51
CA ARG A 363 7.60 31.72 -28.86
C ARG A 363 7.71 32.00 -30.36
N SER A 364 7.96 33.26 -30.72
CA SER A 364 8.01 33.71 -32.12
C SER A 364 9.17 33.09 -32.91
N ASP A 365 10.31 32.85 -32.25
CA ASP A 365 11.46 32.15 -32.85
C ASP A 365 11.10 30.71 -33.23
N MET A 366 10.40 29.99 -32.36
CA MET A 366 9.97 28.61 -32.63
C MET A 366 8.89 28.52 -33.72
N GLN A 367 7.92 29.44 -33.72
CA GLN A 367 6.91 29.53 -34.77
C GLN A 367 7.54 29.81 -36.14
N ALA A 368 8.56 30.68 -36.19
CA ALA A 368 9.29 30.96 -37.43
C ALA A 368 10.04 29.72 -37.96
N GLU A 369 10.64 28.90 -37.10
CA GLU A 369 11.26 27.64 -37.53
C GLU A 369 10.23 26.63 -38.06
N ALA A 370 9.03 26.56 -37.47
CA ALA A 370 7.95 25.71 -37.99
C ALA A 370 7.50 26.15 -39.39
N LEU A 371 7.29 27.46 -39.62
CA LEU A 371 6.87 27.99 -40.92
C LEU A 371 7.88 27.76 -42.06
N LYS A 372 9.17 27.65 -41.75
CA LYS A 372 10.19 27.30 -42.76
C LYS A 372 10.01 25.88 -43.31
N VAL A 373 9.39 24.99 -42.52
CA VAL A 373 9.29 23.57 -42.82
C VAL A 373 7.91 23.20 -43.39
N ILE A 374 6.85 23.89 -42.95
CA ILE A 374 5.48 23.65 -43.42
C ILE A 374 5.33 24.13 -44.87
N PRO A 375 4.88 23.29 -45.82
CA PRO A 375 4.69 23.67 -47.21
C PRO A 375 3.35 24.40 -47.41
N VAL A 376 3.19 25.58 -46.80
CA VAL A 376 1.91 26.32 -46.73
C VAL A 376 1.24 26.48 -48.10
N ALA A 377 1.99 26.89 -49.12
CA ALA A 377 1.44 27.08 -50.47
C ALA A 377 0.86 25.79 -51.08
N LEU A 378 1.49 24.64 -50.82
CA LEU A 378 1.02 23.33 -51.30
C LEU A 378 -0.24 22.89 -50.56
N LEU A 379 -0.28 23.08 -49.23
CA LEU A 379 -1.46 22.74 -48.41
C LEU A 379 -2.67 23.57 -48.86
N GLU A 380 -2.45 24.86 -49.11
CA GLU A 380 -3.47 25.74 -49.66
C GLU A 380 -3.91 25.37 -51.08
N GLU A 381 -2.99 24.94 -51.94
CA GLU A 381 -3.31 24.45 -53.28
C GLU A 381 -4.19 23.19 -53.22
N ARG A 382 -3.81 22.22 -52.37
CA ARG A 382 -4.60 21.00 -52.15
C ARG A 382 -5.99 21.32 -51.59
N ALA A 383 -6.08 22.25 -50.64
CA ALA A 383 -7.34 22.70 -50.10
C ALA A 383 -8.23 23.38 -51.17
N ARG A 384 -7.65 24.17 -52.08
CA ARG A 384 -8.39 24.76 -53.22
C ARG A 384 -8.81 23.71 -54.25
N ALA A 385 -7.99 22.68 -54.47
CA ALA A 385 -8.28 21.61 -55.42
C ALA A 385 -9.35 20.62 -54.92
N ASN A 386 -9.56 20.52 -53.60
CA ASN A 386 -10.56 19.65 -53.01
C ASN A 386 -11.98 20.21 -53.16
N THR A 387 -12.57 19.98 -54.33
CA THR A 387 -13.97 20.39 -54.64
C THR A 387 -15.04 19.65 -53.84
N SER A 388 -14.67 18.58 -53.12
CA SER A 388 -15.54 17.75 -52.29
C SER A 388 -15.28 17.91 -50.78
N SER A 389 -14.65 19.01 -50.35
CA SER A 389 -14.40 19.27 -48.94
C SER A 389 -15.71 19.27 -48.13
N LEU A 390 -15.68 18.62 -46.97
CA LEU A 390 -16.76 18.65 -45.99
C LEU A 390 -16.73 19.94 -45.14
N HIS A 391 -15.68 20.75 -45.27
CA HIS A 391 -15.48 21.97 -44.50
C HIS A 391 -15.95 23.20 -45.27
N THR A 392 -16.70 24.06 -44.58
CA THR A 392 -17.28 25.27 -45.18
C THR A 392 -16.26 26.39 -45.36
N ARG A 393 -15.23 26.42 -44.50
CA ARG A 393 -14.19 27.44 -44.48
C ARG A 393 -12.88 26.89 -45.05
N PHE A 394 -12.24 27.69 -45.90
CA PHE A 394 -10.98 27.33 -46.55
C PHE A 394 -9.90 26.93 -45.55
N GLU A 395 -9.75 27.68 -44.46
CA GLU A 395 -8.75 27.42 -43.43
C GLU A 395 -9.00 26.11 -42.66
N ASP A 396 -10.26 25.67 -42.53
CA ASP A 396 -10.57 24.38 -41.90
C ASP A 396 -10.16 23.20 -42.81
N GLU A 397 -10.31 23.34 -44.13
CA GLU A 397 -9.76 22.38 -45.10
C GLU A 397 -8.22 22.42 -45.11
N VAL A 398 -7.59 23.61 -45.01
CA VAL A 398 -6.13 23.71 -44.88
C VAL A 398 -5.65 23.02 -43.61
N LEU A 399 -6.38 23.11 -42.50
CA LEU A 399 -6.09 22.36 -41.28
C LEU A 399 -6.18 20.85 -41.50
N HIS A 400 -7.19 20.36 -42.20
CA HIS A 400 -7.30 18.94 -42.57
C HIS A 400 -6.13 18.50 -43.45
N GLN A 401 -5.75 19.29 -44.46
CA GLN A 401 -4.58 19.03 -45.29
C GLN A 401 -3.27 19.07 -44.48
N LEU A 402 -3.18 19.93 -43.45
CA LEU A 402 -2.04 19.97 -42.54
C LEU A 402 -1.92 18.67 -41.73
N ILE A 403 -3.04 18.15 -41.19
CA ILE A 403 -3.08 16.84 -40.49
C ILE A 403 -2.60 15.73 -41.42
N HIS A 404 -3.15 15.70 -42.64
CA HIS A 404 -2.82 14.69 -43.64
C HIS A 404 -1.34 14.74 -44.05
N TRP A 405 -0.83 15.93 -44.35
CA TRP A 405 0.60 16.13 -44.63
C TRP A 405 1.46 15.72 -43.45
N PHE A 406 1.06 16.09 -42.22
CA PHE A 406 1.82 15.76 -41.02
C PHE A 406 1.98 14.25 -40.86
N LYS A 407 0.90 13.48 -41.06
CA LYS A 407 0.88 12.02 -40.93
C LYS A 407 1.54 11.28 -42.09
N ARG A 408 1.28 11.71 -43.33
CA ARG A 408 1.62 10.94 -44.54
C ARG A 408 2.96 11.32 -45.15
N GLU A 409 3.44 12.54 -44.90
CA GLU A 409 4.60 13.10 -45.59
C GLU A 409 5.68 13.63 -44.66
N PHE A 410 5.30 14.20 -43.51
CA PHE A 410 6.25 14.91 -42.65
C PHE A 410 6.81 14.08 -41.50
N PHE A 411 5.94 13.48 -40.68
CA PHE A 411 6.28 12.89 -39.40
C PHE A 411 6.08 11.37 -39.42
N THR A 412 6.98 10.62 -38.80
CA THR A 412 6.99 9.15 -38.85
C THR A 412 6.84 8.54 -37.46
N TRP A 413 6.02 7.50 -37.36
CA TRP A 413 5.78 6.80 -36.10
C TRP A 413 6.97 5.92 -35.74
N MET A 414 7.42 6.00 -34.49
CA MET A 414 8.57 5.21 -34.00
C MET A 414 8.14 4.22 -32.91
N ASN A 415 8.05 2.93 -33.28
CA ASN A 415 7.97 1.84 -32.31
C ASN A 415 9.35 1.61 -31.70
N ASN A 416 10.28 1.09 -32.52
CA ASN A 416 11.67 0.85 -32.16
C ASN A 416 12.57 1.49 -33.22
N PRO A 417 13.69 2.14 -32.85
CA PRO A 417 14.61 2.73 -33.80
C PRO A 417 15.29 1.63 -34.63
N PRO A 418 15.41 1.78 -35.97
CA PRO A 418 16.18 0.85 -36.77
C PRO A 418 17.67 0.96 -36.43
N CYS A 419 18.41 -0.12 -36.66
CA CYS A 419 19.84 -0.13 -36.42
C CYS A 419 20.56 0.89 -37.33
N HIS A 420 21.34 1.79 -36.72
CA HIS A 420 22.08 2.80 -37.48
C HIS A 420 23.19 2.19 -38.37
N VAL A 421 23.74 1.03 -37.96
CA VAL A 421 24.82 0.30 -38.65
C VAL A 421 24.30 -0.55 -39.81
N CYS A 422 23.46 -1.57 -39.52
CA CYS A 422 23.02 -2.54 -40.54
C CYS A 422 21.62 -2.26 -41.12
N LYS A 423 20.91 -1.24 -40.64
CA LYS A 423 19.54 -0.88 -41.05
C LYS A 423 18.44 -1.91 -40.73
N SER A 424 18.77 -3.00 -40.03
CA SER A 424 17.77 -3.95 -39.54
C SER A 424 16.77 -3.26 -38.61
N THR A 425 15.49 -3.60 -38.78
CA THR A 425 14.39 -3.18 -37.92
C THR A 425 14.20 -4.11 -36.72
N SER A 426 14.98 -5.20 -36.63
CA SER A 426 14.95 -6.16 -35.52
C SER A 426 15.78 -5.63 -34.35
N THR A 427 15.22 -4.66 -33.65
CA THR A 427 15.82 -4.03 -32.45
C THR A 427 14.94 -4.29 -31.24
N GLN A 428 15.56 -4.68 -30.11
CA GLN A 428 14.89 -4.95 -28.84
C GLN A 428 15.27 -3.91 -27.80
N SER A 429 14.30 -3.45 -27.02
CA SER A 429 14.54 -2.50 -25.94
C SER A 429 15.42 -3.16 -24.87
N ILE A 430 16.54 -2.51 -24.55
CA ILE A 430 17.46 -2.91 -23.48
C ILE A 430 17.44 -1.96 -22.29
N GLY A 431 16.61 -0.91 -22.39
CA GLY A 431 16.30 -0.03 -21.29
C GLY A 431 16.10 1.42 -21.68
N THR A 432 16.14 2.32 -20.71
CA THR A 432 16.07 3.77 -20.91
C THR A 432 17.28 4.45 -20.32
N ARG A 433 17.79 5.49 -20.99
CA ARG A 433 18.79 6.39 -20.47
C ARG A 433 18.40 7.86 -20.27
N ASN A 434 19.12 8.63 -19.46
CA ASN A 434 18.97 10.08 -19.38
C ASN A 434 19.61 10.73 -20.61
N PRO A 435 19.17 11.94 -20.99
CA PRO A 435 19.85 12.78 -21.97
C PRO A 435 21.30 13.02 -21.54
N CYS A 436 22.27 12.65 -22.38
CA CYS A 436 23.70 12.77 -22.08
C CYS A 436 24.45 13.54 -23.15
N THR A 437 23.99 13.50 -24.42
CA THR A 437 24.62 14.25 -25.50
C THR A 437 24.12 15.70 -25.50
N PRO A 438 24.93 16.68 -25.96
CA PRO A 438 24.47 18.06 -26.11
C PRO A 438 23.18 18.17 -26.93
N GLU A 439 23.05 17.37 -27.99
CA GLU A 439 21.84 17.32 -28.81
C GLU A 439 20.60 16.85 -28.03
N GLU A 440 20.77 15.85 -27.15
CA GLU A 440 19.69 15.33 -26.29
C GLU A 440 19.24 16.34 -25.25
N ILE A 441 20.20 17.05 -24.65
CA ILE A 441 19.95 18.06 -23.62
C ILE A 441 19.30 19.31 -24.25
N ASP A 442 19.86 19.81 -25.36
CA ASP A 442 19.33 20.97 -26.09
C ASP A 442 17.94 20.68 -26.70
N GLY A 443 17.70 19.42 -27.05
CA GLY A 443 16.40 18.92 -27.49
C GLY A 443 15.39 18.72 -26.35
N GLU A 444 15.76 19.03 -25.11
CA GLU A 444 14.95 18.82 -23.90
C GLU A 444 14.37 17.39 -23.83
N ALA A 445 15.18 16.38 -24.17
CA ALA A 445 14.75 15.00 -24.06
C ALA A 445 14.38 14.68 -22.60
N SER A 446 13.23 14.04 -22.37
CA SER A 446 12.86 13.59 -21.03
C SER A 446 13.62 12.34 -20.60
N ARG A 447 13.88 11.47 -21.58
CA ARG A 447 14.60 10.20 -21.48
C ARG A 447 15.04 9.77 -22.88
N VAL A 448 15.89 8.77 -22.99
CA VAL A 448 16.46 8.24 -24.22
C VAL A 448 16.36 6.73 -24.20
N GLU A 449 15.43 6.16 -24.96
CA GLU A 449 15.22 4.72 -24.99
C GLU A 449 16.39 4.03 -25.71
N MET A 450 16.94 2.97 -25.14
CA MET A 450 18.08 2.23 -25.67
C MET A 450 17.63 0.88 -26.23
N TYR A 451 18.18 0.53 -27.38
CA TYR A 451 17.84 -0.70 -28.09
C TYR A 451 19.11 -1.46 -28.48
N GLU A 452 19.00 -2.78 -28.64
CA GLU A 452 20.05 -3.64 -29.20
C GLU A 452 19.56 -4.29 -30.50
N CYS A 453 20.36 -4.16 -31.56
CA CYS A 453 20.13 -4.81 -32.84
C CYS A 453 20.46 -6.29 -32.75
N GLN A 454 19.50 -7.15 -33.09
CA GLN A 454 19.68 -8.60 -32.99
C GLN A 454 20.64 -9.19 -34.05
N GLU A 455 20.90 -8.47 -35.14
CA GLU A 455 21.79 -8.93 -36.21
C GLU A 455 23.27 -8.52 -36.03
N CYS A 456 23.53 -7.30 -35.56
CA CYS A 456 24.90 -6.76 -35.48
C CYS A 456 25.29 -6.26 -34.09
N HIS A 457 24.40 -6.41 -33.09
CA HIS A 457 24.58 -5.99 -31.69
C HIS A 457 24.94 -4.50 -31.49
N ALA A 458 24.76 -3.66 -32.51
CA ALA A 458 24.84 -2.22 -32.35
C ALA A 458 23.67 -1.71 -31.50
N THR A 459 23.89 -0.59 -30.80
CA THR A 459 22.95 -0.05 -29.81
C THR A 459 22.28 1.25 -30.28
N PRO A 460 21.27 1.19 -31.18
CA PRO A 460 20.52 2.39 -31.54
C PRO A 460 19.78 2.98 -30.33
N VAL A 461 19.67 4.30 -30.28
CA VAL A 461 18.97 5.04 -29.22
C VAL A 461 17.83 5.86 -29.79
N PHE A 462 16.83 6.14 -28.96
CA PHE A 462 15.66 6.95 -29.31
C PHE A 462 15.37 8.00 -28.21
N PRO A 463 15.91 9.21 -28.33
CA PRO A 463 15.62 10.33 -27.43
C PRO A 463 14.15 10.78 -27.52
N ARG A 464 13.48 10.88 -26.37
CA ARG A 464 12.10 11.38 -26.20
C ARG A 464 12.10 12.90 -26.01
N TYR A 465 12.35 13.62 -27.10
CA TYR A 465 12.48 15.09 -27.15
C TYR A 465 11.19 15.82 -26.78
N ASN A 466 11.30 16.85 -25.92
CA ASN A 466 10.19 17.77 -25.63
C ASN A 466 10.31 19.13 -26.31
N ASN A 467 11.49 19.49 -26.83
CA ASN A 467 11.65 20.71 -27.60
C ASN A 467 10.98 20.55 -28.99
N PRO A 468 9.89 21.27 -29.29
CA PRO A 468 9.15 21.07 -30.54
C PRO A 468 9.97 21.47 -31.78
N VAL A 469 10.94 22.39 -31.66
CA VAL A 469 11.84 22.73 -32.76
C VAL A 469 12.77 21.57 -33.09
N LYS A 470 13.20 20.80 -32.08
CA LYS A 470 13.97 19.58 -32.32
C LYS A 470 13.14 18.52 -33.03
N LEU A 471 11.85 18.44 -32.74
CA LEU A 471 10.92 17.51 -33.39
C LEU A 471 10.67 17.85 -34.87
N LEU A 472 10.73 19.13 -35.26
CA LEU A 472 10.69 19.52 -36.68
C LEU A 472 11.89 18.97 -37.49
N GLN A 473 13.02 18.76 -36.81
CA GLN A 473 14.23 18.20 -37.39
C GLN A 473 14.20 16.67 -37.36
N SER A 474 13.88 16.06 -36.22
CA SER A 474 13.90 14.60 -36.06
C SER A 474 12.78 13.93 -36.84
N ARG A 475 11.59 14.56 -36.90
CA ARG A 475 10.40 14.08 -37.62
C ARG A 475 9.96 12.67 -37.26
N ILE A 476 10.31 12.22 -36.06
CA ILE A 476 10.00 10.89 -35.54
C ILE A 476 9.52 10.97 -34.10
N GLY A 477 8.61 10.08 -33.72
CA GLY A 477 8.05 10.12 -32.37
C GLY A 477 6.88 9.17 -32.13
N ARG A 478 6.31 9.26 -30.92
CA ARG A 478 5.02 8.66 -30.53
C ARG A 478 4.01 9.78 -30.20
N CYS A 479 2.81 9.45 -29.72
CA CYS A 479 1.73 10.43 -29.51
C CYS A 479 2.17 11.73 -28.82
N GLY A 480 3.03 11.64 -27.79
CA GLY A 480 3.67 12.77 -27.12
C GLY A 480 4.37 13.75 -28.07
N GLU A 481 5.35 13.25 -28.84
CA GLU A 481 6.11 14.05 -29.80
C GLU A 481 5.23 14.55 -30.96
N TRP A 482 4.31 13.71 -31.43
CA TRP A 482 3.40 14.05 -32.51
C TRP A 482 2.51 15.25 -32.14
N ALA A 483 1.79 15.16 -31.02
CA ALA A 483 0.92 16.23 -30.55
C ALA A 483 1.71 17.51 -30.22
N ASN A 484 2.90 17.37 -29.62
CA ASN A 484 3.76 18.50 -29.27
C ASN A 484 4.21 19.28 -30.51
N CYS A 485 4.77 18.59 -31.51
CA CYS A 485 5.23 19.21 -32.75
C CYS A 485 4.06 19.77 -33.57
N PHE A 486 2.95 19.02 -33.69
CA PHE A 486 1.77 19.45 -34.43
C PHE A 486 1.10 20.68 -33.82
N THR A 487 1.05 20.78 -32.48
CA THR A 487 0.51 21.96 -31.79
C THR A 487 1.34 23.21 -32.11
N LEU A 488 2.67 23.11 -32.16
CA LEU A 488 3.54 24.20 -32.63
C LEU A 488 3.21 24.59 -34.08
N CYS A 489 3.06 23.62 -34.99
CA CYS A 489 2.69 23.89 -36.39
C CYS A 489 1.36 24.64 -36.50
N CYS A 490 0.34 24.24 -35.74
CA CYS A 490 -0.95 24.92 -35.70
C CYS A 490 -0.79 26.37 -35.23
N ARG A 491 -0.06 26.59 -34.14
CA ARG A 491 0.19 27.94 -33.61
C ARG A 491 0.99 28.82 -34.58
N ALA A 492 1.98 28.23 -35.26
CA ALA A 492 2.78 28.91 -36.28
C ALA A 492 1.97 29.32 -37.52
N MET A 493 1.00 28.51 -37.93
CA MET A 493 0.04 28.86 -39.00
C MET A 493 -1.05 29.85 -38.56
N GLY A 494 -1.03 30.29 -37.30
CA GLY A 494 -1.96 31.28 -36.77
C GLY A 494 -3.26 30.71 -36.20
N TYR A 495 -3.43 29.39 -36.16
CA TYR A 495 -4.61 28.77 -35.55
C TYR A 495 -4.59 28.93 -34.03
N GLU A 496 -5.75 29.22 -33.43
CA GLU A 496 -5.90 29.09 -31.99
C GLU A 496 -5.93 27.60 -31.63
N ALA A 497 -4.92 27.13 -30.89
CA ALA A 497 -4.73 25.71 -30.60
C ALA A 497 -4.56 25.44 -29.09
N ARG A 498 -5.07 24.30 -28.65
CA ARG A 498 -4.91 23.75 -27.31
C ARG A 498 -4.15 22.43 -27.39
N TYR A 499 -3.22 22.21 -26.47
CA TYR A 499 -2.65 20.90 -26.20
C TYR A 499 -3.59 20.15 -25.25
N VAL A 500 -4.07 18.98 -25.65
CA VAL A 500 -5.02 18.19 -24.86
C VAL A 500 -4.32 16.98 -24.26
N HIS A 501 -4.49 16.80 -22.94
CA HIS A 501 -3.87 15.72 -22.19
C HIS A 501 -4.93 14.84 -21.55
N ASP A 502 -4.94 13.57 -21.98
CA ASP A 502 -5.70 12.48 -21.37
C ASP A 502 -4.83 11.71 -20.39
N TYR A 503 -5.27 11.66 -19.14
CA TYR A 503 -4.56 11.00 -18.04
C TYR A 503 -4.56 9.46 -18.14
N THR A 504 -5.20 8.89 -19.16
CA THR A 504 -5.09 7.49 -19.57
C THR A 504 -4.05 7.28 -20.69
N ASP A 505 -2.96 8.04 -20.62
CA ASP A 505 -1.75 7.90 -21.48
C ASP A 505 -2.02 8.19 -22.97
N HIS A 506 -2.65 9.33 -23.27
CA HIS A 506 -2.75 9.85 -24.65
C HIS A 506 -2.79 11.38 -24.69
N VAL A 507 -2.41 11.96 -25.83
CA VAL A 507 -2.37 13.42 -26.02
C VAL A 507 -2.67 13.77 -27.48
N TRP A 508 -3.29 14.92 -27.72
CA TRP A 508 -3.66 15.43 -29.05
C TRP A 508 -3.83 16.95 -29.03
N THR A 509 -4.38 17.53 -30.11
CA THR A 509 -4.57 18.97 -30.27
C THR A 509 -6.05 19.32 -30.47
N GLU A 510 -6.49 20.46 -29.96
CA GLU A 510 -7.78 21.06 -30.31
C GLU A 510 -7.52 22.38 -31.05
N VAL A 511 -8.28 22.67 -32.10
CA VAL A 511 -8.19 23.93 -32.86
C VAL A 511 -9.55 24.62 -32.92
N PHE A 512 -9.60 25.91 -32.62
CA PHE A 512 -10.85 26.67 -32.72
C PHE A 512 -11.16 27.02 -34.18
N SER A 513 -12.32 26.57 -34.68
CA SER A 513 -12.84 27.01 -35.98
C SER A 513 -13.86 28.13 -35.79
N PRO A 514 -13.63 29.33 -36.34
CA PRO A 514 -14.63 30.40 -36.31
C PRO A 514 -15.85 30.12 -37.20
N ALA A 515 -15.79 29.18 -38.14
CA ALA A 515 -16.92 28.82 -39.00
C ALA A 515 -17.92 27.91 -38.28
N TYR A 516 -17.41 26.94 -37.53
CA TYR A 516 -18.23 26.11 -36.63
C TYR A 516 -18.47 26.76 -35.27
N ASP A 517 -17.72 27.82 -34.96
CA ASP A 517 -17.78 28.58 -33.71
C ASP A 517 -17.58 27.71 -32.46
N ARG A 518 -16.67 26.74 -32.56
CA ARG A 518 -16.32 25.77 -31.50
C ARG A 518 -14.91 25.21 -31.69
N TRP A 519 -14.44 24.48 -30.69
CA TRP A 519 -13.20 23.71 -30.76
C TRP A 519 -13.40 22.41 -31.54
N LEU A 520 -12.47 22.13 -32.46
CA LEU A 520 -12.40 20.92 -33.25
C LEU A 520 -11.30 20.01 -32.69
N HIS A 521 -11.65 18.75 -32.45
CA HIS A 521 -10.68 17.72 -32.09
C HIS A 521 -9.73 17.44 -33.27
N CYS A 522 -8.42 17.40 -33.04
CA CYS A 522 -7.41 17.10 -34.06
C CYS A 522 -6.41 16.06 -33.51
N ASP A 523 -6.40 14.86 -34.09
CA ASP A 523 -5.39 13.84 -33.79
C ASP A 523 -4.50 13.57 -35.02
N PRO A 524 -3.28 14.14 -35.06
CA PRO A 524 -2.37 13.94 -36.18
C PRO A 524 -1.81 12.52 -36.24
N CYS A 525 -1.82 11.74 -35.15
CA CYS A 525 -1.36 10.36 -35.17
C CYS A 525 -2.31 9.45 -35.95
N GLU A 526 -3.60 9.78 -35.89
CA GLU A 526 -4.69 8.98 -36.48
C GLU A 526 -5.22 9.58 -37.79
N ASP A 527 -4.70 10.74 -38.25
CA ASP A 527 -5.20 11.46 -39.45
C ASP A 527 -6.67 11.88 -39.29
N GLN A 528 -7.08 12.28 -38.07
CA GLN A 528 -8.47 12.54 -37.73
C GLN A 528 -8.72 14.00 -37.35
N LEU A 529 -9.84 14.54 -37.87
CA LEU A 529 -10.38 15.86 -37.57
C LEU A 529 -11.85 15.73 -37.18
N ASP A 530 -12.20 16.31 -36.04
CA ASP A 530 -13.55 16.32 -35.45
C ASP A 530 -14.17 14.94 -35.14
N CYS A 531 -13.32 14.00 -34.70
CA CYS A 531 -13.69 12.65 -34.26
C CYS A 531 -13.39 12.41 -32.75
N PRO A 532 -13.95 13.19 -31.82
CA PRO A 532 -13.61 13.08 -30.40
C PRO A 532 -13.99 11.74 -29.74
N LEU A 533 -14.95 10.96 -30.26
CA LEU A 533 -15.35 9.70 -29.62
C LEU A 533 -14.49 8.50 -30.04
N THR A 534 -13.49 8.67 -30.90
CA THR A 534 -12.57 7.60 -31.32
C THR A 534 -11.93 6.88 -30.14
N TYR A 535 -11.62 7.60 -29.05
CA TYR A 535 -10.93 7.01 -27.90
C TYR A 535 -11.83 6.10 -27.06
N GLU A 536 -13.04 6.55 -26.73
CA GLU A 536 -13.97 5.76 -25.90
C GLU A 536 -14.68 4.68 -26.71
N VAL A 537 -15.17 5.03 -27.92
CA VAL A 537 -15.99 4.13 -28.74
C VAL A 537 -15.12 3.25 -29.64
N GLY A 538 -14.17 3.85 -30.35
CA GLY A 538 -13.27 3.13 -31.25
C GLY A 538 -12.26 2.26 -30.49
N TRP A 539 -11.50 2.85 -29.57
CA TRP A 539 -10.45 2.12 -28.84
C TRP A 539 -10.96 1.41 -27.58
N GLY A 540 -12.15 1.77 -27.08
CA GLY A 540 -12.71 1.19 -25.87
C GLY A 540 -12.04 1.68 -24.58
N LYS A 541 -11.37 2.84 -24.59
CA LYS A 541 -10.67 3.39 -23.42
C LYS A 541 -11.64 3.80 -22.33
N GLU A 542 -11.30 3.46 -21.08
CA GLU A 542 -12.03 3.91 -19.90
C GLU A 542 -11.48 5.26 -19.39
N LEU A 543 -11.90 6.34 -20.03
CA LEU A 543 -11.39 7.70 -19.79
C LEU A 543 -11.72 8.22 -18.38
N ASN A 544 -10.88 9.13 -17.85
CA ASN A 544 -11.08 9.77 -16.53
C ASN A 544 -10.96 11.32 -16.57
N TYR A 545 -9.77 11.86 -16.83
CA TYR A 545 -9.46 13.28 -16.84
C TYR A 545 -8.87 13.65 -18.19
N ILE A 546 -9.49 14.63 -18.87
CA ILE A 546 -8.97 15.19 -20.11
C ILE A 546 -9.00 16.71 -19.98
N PHE A 547 -7.82 17.31 -19.93
CA PHE A 547 -7.68 18.76 -19.82
C PHE A 547 -7.03 19.33 -21.08
N ALA A 548 -7.59 20.43 -21.56
CA ALA A 548 -7.05 21.19 -22.68
C ALA A 548 -6.34 22.45 -22.15
N PHE A 549 -5.14 22.70 -22.66
CA PHE A 549 -4.25 23.78 -22.23
C PHE A 549 -3.93 24.68 -23.41
N SER A 550 -4.12 25.99 -23.27
CA SER A 550 -3.72 27.00 -24.25
C SER A 550 -3.06 28.19 -23.57
N LYS A 551 -2.60 29.15 -24.36
CA LYS A 551 -2.13 30.43 -23.82
C LYS A 551 -3.20 31.23 -23.05
N ASP A 552 -4.48 30.97 -23.30
CA ASP A 552 -5.59 31.81 -22.82
C ASP A 552 -6.38 31.16 -21.66
N GLU A 553 -6.38 29.83 -21.60
CA GLU A 553 -7.22 29.07 -20.66
C GLU A 553 -6.80 27.60 -20.54
N VAL A 554 -7.20 27.01 -19.40
CA VAL A 554 -7.26 25.59 -19.07
C VAL A 554 -8.73 25.19 -19.00
N VAL A 555 -9.13 24.11 -19.67
CA VAL A 555 -10.53 23.65 -19.69
C VAL A 555 -10.59 22.14 -19.47
N ASP A 556 -11.52 21.68 -18.62
CA ASP A 556 -11.86 20.26 -18.52
C ASP A 556 -12.80 19.89 -19.68
N VAL A 557 -12.25 19.20 -20.67
CA VAL A 557 -12.92 18.91 -21.94
C VAL A 557 -13.42 17.46 -22.02
N ILE A 558 -13.31 16.67 -20.94
CA ILE A 558 -13.68 15.25 -20.89
C ILE A 558 -15.06 14.95 -21.48
N ARG A 559 -16.05 15.82 -21.27
CA ARG A 559 -17.43 15.65 -21.77
C ARG A 559 -17.54 15.68 -23.29
N ARG A 560 -16.53 16.21 -24.00
CA ARG A 560 -16.43 16.13 -25.46
C ARG A 560 -16.09 14.72 -25.95
N TYR A 561 -15.33 13.98 -25.13
CA TYR A 561 -14.71 12.70 -25.48
C TYR A 561 -15.42 11.47 -24.89
N THR A 562 -16.59 11.64 -24.27
CA THR A 562 -17.38 10.55 -23.68
C THR A 562 -18.85 10.65 -24.06
N VAL A 563 -19.49 9.50 -24.32
CA VAL A 563 -20.94 9.35 -24.41
C VAL A 563 -21.60 9.13 -23.04
N SER A 564 -20.81 8.74 -22.03
CA SER A 564 -21.29 8.40 -20.68
C SER A 564 -20.45 9.08 -19.60
N TYR A 565 -20.69 10.37 -19.40
CA TYR A 565 -19.98 11.16 -18.40
C TYR A 565 -20.22 10.65 -16.96
N ASP A 566 -21.38 10.06 -16.70
CA ASP A 566 -21.68 9.48 -15.39
C ASP A 566 -20.72 8.34 -15.02
N ASP A 567 -20.35 7.50 -16.00
CA ASP A 567 -19.40 6.41 -15.79
C ASP A 567 -17.98 6.94 -15.59
N VAL A 568 -17.64 8.04 -16.27
CA VAL A 568 -16.34 8.72 -16.12
C VAL A 568 -16.16 9.26 -14.70
N LEU A 569 -17.20 9.86 -14.12
CA LEU A 569 -17.15 10.42 -12.76
C LEU A 569 -16.76 9.37 -11.71
N ASP A 570 -17.09 8.08 -11.92
CA ASP A 570 -16.71 7.02 -11.00
C ASP A 570 -15.22 6.68 -11.05
N ARG A 571 -14.55 7.00 -12.17
CA ARG A 571 -13.10 6.86 -12.37
C ARG A 571 -12.31 8.13 -12.00
N ARG A 572 -13.01 9.23 -11.68
CA ARG A 572 -12.40 10.51 -11.29
C ARG A 572 -12.17 10.59 -9.79
N THR A 573 -11.17 9.85 -9.33
CA THR A 573 -10.83 9.69 -7.90
C THR A 573 -9.61 10.50 -7.43
N ARG A 574 -9.06 11.40 -8.26
CA ARG A 574 -7.88 12.22 -7.93
C ARG A 574 -8.20 13.61 -7.36
N ALA A 575 -9.39 14.13 -7.60
CA ALA A 575 -9.82 15.41 -7.05
C ALA A 575 -11.34 15.47 -6.94
N ARG A 576 -11.84 16.20 -5.93
CA ARG A 576 -13.26 16.54 -5.84
C ARG A 576 -13.63 17.50 -6.98
N GLU A 577 -14.73 17.25 -7.67
CA GLU A 577 -15.15 18.05 -8.84
C GLU A 577 -15.29 19.53 -8.51
N GLU A 578 -15.85 19.88 -7.34
CA GLU A 578 -15.99 21.28 -6.90
C GLU A 578 -14.63 21.97 -6.70
N LYS A 579 -13.65 21.24 -6.13
CA LYS A 579 -12.29 21.74 -5.91
C LYS A 579 -11.53 21.88 -7.22
N LEU A 580 -11.66 20.91 -8.10
CA LEU A 580 -11.07 20.93 -9.44
C LEU A 580 -11.65 22.08 -10.28
N PHE A 581 -12.97 22.26 -10.29
CA PHE A 581 -13.63 23.39 -10.94
C PHE A 581 -13.12 24.73 -10.40
N SER A 582 -13.06 24.87 -9.07
CA SER A 582 -12.54 26.08 -8.42
C SER A 582 -11.07 26.35 -8.77
N LYS A 583 -10.25 25.30 -8.85
CA LYS A 583 -8.83 25.41 -9.23
C LYS A 583 -8.67 25.86 -10.68
N ILE A 584 -9.41 25.26 -11.60
CA ILE A 584 -9.39 25.64 -13.03
C ILE A 584 -9.88 27.08 -13.19
N ALA A 585 -10.98 27.46 -12.53
CA ALA A 585 -11.48 28.83 -12.54
C ALA A 585 -10.44 29.84 -12.03
N SER A 586 -9.73 29.48 -10.95
CA SER A 586 -8.64 30.32 -10.40
C SER A 586 -7.46 30.45 -11.37
N LEU A 587 -7.05 29.36 -12.03
CA LEU A 587 -6.00 29.38 -13.06
C LEU A 587 -6.41 30.27 -14.23
N ASN A 588 -7.62 30.10 -14.76
CA ASN A 588 -8.15 30.91 -15.86
C ASN A 588 -8.26 32.38 -15.48
N MET A 589 -8.68 32.70 -14.26
CA MET A 589 -8.69 34.08 -13.77
C MET A 589 -7.28 34.69 -13.81
N MET A 590 -6.27 33.99 -13.30
CA MET A 590 -4.88 34.47 -13.31
C MET A 590 -4.34 34.67 -14.72
N ILE A 591 -4.60 33.72 -15.63
CA ILE A 591 -4.18 33.81 -17.05
C ILE A 591 -4.87 35.01 -17.71
N GLN A 592 -6.20 35.08 -17.63
CA GLN A 592 -6.99 36.06 -18.36
C GLN A 592 -6.83 37.48 -17.84
N MET A 593 -6.46 37.68 -16.56
CA MET A 593 -6.14 39.01 -16.03
C MET A 593 -4.97 39.69 -16.75
N THR A 594 -4.07 38.92 -17.37
CA THR A 594 -2.98 39.46 -18.19
C THR A 594 -3.40 39.85 -19.61
N LEU A 595 -4.61 39.46 -20.04
CA LEU A 595 -5.10 39.66 -21.40
C LEU A 595 -5.87 40.99 -21.55
N PRO A 596 -5.82 41.61 -22.75
CA PRO A 596 -6.65 42.76 -23.09
C PRO A 596 -8.14 42.49 -22.86
N TRP A 597 -8.89 43.53 -22.48
CA TRP A 597 -10.32 43.43 -22.21
C TRP A 597 -11.12 42.83 -23.39
N SER A 598 -10.79 43.23 -24.62
CA SER A 598 -11.44 42.70 -25.83
C SER A 598 -11.25 41.18 -26.01
N ARG A 599 -10.09 40.64 -25.64
CA ARG A 599 -9.87 39.18 -25.69
C ARG A 599 -10.64 38.47 -24.59
N ARG A 600 -10.71 39.04 -23.38
CA ARG A 600 -11.50 38.51 -22.26
C ARG A 600 -12.99 38.40 -22.59
N GLU A 601 -13.56 39.39 -23.28
CA GLU A 601 -14.96 39.37 -23.71
C GLU A 601 -15.24 38.23 -24.70
N VAL A 602 -14.34 38.02 -25.67
CA VAL A 602 -14.42 36.89 -26.62
C VAL A 602 -14.35 35.55 -25.90
N LEU A 603 -13.40 35.38 -24.97
CA LEU A 603 -13.24 34.14 -24.19
C LEU A 603 -14.46 33.86 -23.33
N GLN A 604 -15.07 34.88 -22.70
CA GLN A 604 -16.28 34.72 -21.91
C GLN A 604 -17.47 34.23 -22.76
N LEU A 605 -17.63 34.76 -23.97
CA LEU A 605 -18.69 34.32 -24.89
C LEU A 605 -18.45 32.89 -25.38
N ARG A 606 -17.21 32.53 -25.72
CA ARG A 606 -16.85 31.18 -26.15
C ARG A 606 -17.00 30.15 -25.03
N SER A 607 -16.59 30.48 -23.81
CA SER A 607 -16.74 29.62 -22.64
C SER A 607 -18.21 29.24 -22.40
N LYS A 608 -19.15 30.18 -22.53
CA LYS A 608 -20.59 29.89 -22.44
C LYS A 608 -21.09 28.93 -23.54
N LYS A 609 -20.58 29.07 -24.76
CA LYS A 609 -20.94 28.18 -25.90
C LYS A 609 -20.34 26.80 -25.72
N GLU A 610 -19.08 26.71 -25.31
CA GLU A 610 -18.38 25.47 -25.02
C GLU A 610 -19.04 24.73 -23.84
N GLU A 611 -19.45 25.43 -22.78
CA GLU A 611 -20.19 24.82 -21.67
C GLU A 611 -21.52 24.21 -22.14
N ALA A 612 -22.26 24.90 -23.01
CA ALA A 612 -23.48 24.34 -23.61
C ALA A 612 -23.17 23.11 -24.49
N GLU A 613 -22.08 23.14 -25.26
CA GLU A 613 -21.62 22.01 -26.06
C GLU A 613 -21.22 20.80 -25.20
N LEU A 614 -20.45 21.02 -24.13
CA LEU A 614 -19.97 19.98 -23.22
C LEU A 614 -21.13 19.35 -22.42
N ASN A 615 -22.20 20.10 -22.15
CA ASN A 615 -23.38 19.58 -21.47
C ASN A 615 -24.33 18.79 -22.38
N ALA A 616 -24.14 18.83 -23.70
CA ALA A 616 -24.95 18.08 -24.65
C ALA A 616 -24.54 16.60 -24.74
N LEU A 617 -25.52 15.70 -24.83
CA LEU A 617 -25.29 14.26 -25.03
C LEU A 617 -24.55 14.00 -26.36
N LYS A 618 -23.52 13.15 -26.31
CA LYS A 618 -22.70 12.79 -27.47
C LYS A 618 -23.21 11.49 -28.09
N LYS A 619 -23.12 11.40 -29.42
CA LYS A 619 -23.43 10.20 -30.20
C LYS A 619 -22.27 9.93 -31.14
N ALA A 620 -21.83 8.67 -31.20
CA ALA A 620 -20.74 8.25 -32.06
C ALA A 620 -21.12 8.37 -33.53
N LYS A 621 -20.21 8.93 -34.33
CA LYS A 621 -20.21 8.87 -35.79
C LYS A 621 -19.62 7.51 -36.23
N GLU A 622 -19.98 7.05 -37.42
CA GLU A 622 -19.41 5.79 -37.97
C GLU A 622 -17.89 5.83 -38.08
N SER A 623 -17.32 7.00 -38.40
CA SER A 623 -15.87 7.23 -38.48
C SER A 623 -15.14 7.14 -37.14
N GLU A 624 -15.86 7.13 -36.01
CA GLU A 624 -15.29 7.06 -34.66
C GLU A 624 -15.30 5.62 -34.09
N ALA A 625 -15.89 4.66 -34.81
CA ALA A 625 -15.96 3.26 -34.39
C ALA A 625 -14.71 2.45 -34.80
N GLU A 626 -13.76 3.06 -35.50
CA GLU A 626 -12.54 2.39 -35.94
C GLU A 626 -11.55 2.18 -34.79
N GLY A 627 -10.94 0.99 -34.74
CA GLY A 627 -9.87 0.68 -33.80
C GLY A 627 -8.60 1.47 -34.09
N ARG A 628 -7.65 1.43 -33.15
CA ARG A 628 -6.42 2.23 -33.21
C ARG A 628 -5.55 1.90 -34.42
N VAL A 629 -5.09 2.94 -35.13
CA VAL A 629 -4.22 2.79 -36.31
C VAL A 629 -2.73 2.87 -35.92
N SER A 630 -2.36 3.72 -34.96
CA SER A 630 -0.96 3.85 -34.48
C SER A 630 -0.49 2.72 -33.53
N GLY A 631 0.81 2.41 -33.56
CA GLY A 631 1.41 1.35 -32.72
C GLY A 631 1.52 -0.01 -33.42
N SER A 632 2.28 -0.95 -32.83
CA SER A 632 2.37 -2.33 -33.35
C SER A 632 1.08 -3.12 -33.09
N ASN A 633 0.82 -4.17 -33.86
CA ASN A 633 -0.39 -4.98 -33.70
C ASN A 633 -0.42 -5.68 -32.33
N GLU A 634 0.72 -6.23 -31.89
CA GLU A 634 0.85 -6.90 -30.58
C GLU A 634 0.55 -5.94 -29.42
N TRP A 635 1.01 -4.70 -29.54
CA TRP A 635 0.78 -3.66 -28.53
C TRP A 635 -0.70 -3.25 -28.47
N LYS A 636 -1.35 -3.08 -29.64
CA LYS A 636 -2.79 -2.79 -29.72
C LYS A 636 -3.65 -3.92 -29.19
N ASP A 637 -3.29 -5.17 -29.51
CA ASP A 637 -4.02 -6.37 -29.06
C ASP A 637 -3.90 -6.54 -27.54
N SER A 638 -2.70 -6.36 -26.97
CA SER A 638 -2.51 -6.44 -25.51
C SER A 638 -3.32 -5.40 -24.72
N ARG A 639 -3.70 -4.29 -25.37
CA ARG A 639 -4.53 -3.22 -24.79
C ARG A 639 -6.00 -3.29 -25.20
N ASN A 640 -6.40 -4.27 -26.00
CA ASN A 640 -7.74 -4.39 -26.61
C ASN A 640 -8.18 -3.17 -27.45
N GLU A 641 -7.23 -2.41 -28.01
CA GLU A 641 -7.49 -1.18 -28.79
C GLU A 641 -7.61 -1.47 -30.31
N SER A 642 -7.48 -2.72 -30.74
CA SER A 642 -7.51 -3.15 -32.16
C SER A 642 -8.90 -3.20 -32.80
N GLY A 643 -9.97 -2.97 -32.03
CA GLY A 643 -11.36 -3.03 -32.51
C GLY A 643 -11.98 -4.44 -32.59
N ASN A 644 -11.19 -5.53 -32.40
CA ASN A 644 -11.67 -6.92 -32.46
C ASN A 644 -11.81 -7.52 -31.05
N LYS A 645 -13.01 -7.50 -30.46
CA LYS A 645 -13.29 -8.25 -29.22
C LYS A 645 -13.73 -9.68 -29.54
N THR A 646 -12.80 -10.63 -29.49
CA THR A 646 -13.10 -12.05 -29.26
C THR A 646 -12.44 -12.51 -27.96
N SER A 647 -13.27 -12.97 -27.03
CA SER A 647 -12.92 -13.45 -25.70
C SER A 647 -12.04 -14.70 -25.73
N THR A 648 -10.91 -14.71 -25.02
CA THR A 648 -10.30 -15.97 -24.57
C THR A 648 -9.54 -15.78 -23.26
N GLU A 649 -9.87 -16.64 -22.29
CA GLU A 649 -9.28 -16.76 -20.96
C GLU A 649 -7.84 -17.30 -21.01
N SER A 650 -7.00 -16.92 -20.05
CA SER A 650 -5.73 -17.61 -19.80
C SER A 650 -5.39 -17.72 -18.31
N THR A 651 -5.04 -18.96 -17.95
CA THR A 651 -4.63 -19.55 -16.67
C THR A 651 -3.37 -18.94 -16.05
N SER A 652 -3.37 -18.71 -14.73
CA SER A 652 -2.19 -18.28 -13.94
C SER A 652 -1.59 -19.41 -13.10
N VAL A 653 -0.26 -19.56 -13.16
CA VAL A 653 0.58 -20.38 -12.29
C VAL A 653 0.82 -19.65 -10.95
N VAL A 654 0.70 -20.37 -9.83
CA VAL A 654 0.81 -19.82 -8.46
C VAL A 654 2.25 -19.90 -7.96
N GLU A 655 2.89 -18.75 -7.75
CA GLU A 655 4.01 -18.61 -6.81
C GLU A 655 3.47 -18.31 -5.40
N LYS A 656 4.03 -18.97 -4.37
CA LYS A 656 3.60 -18.79 -2.97
C LYS A 656 3.87 -17.37 -2.49
N GLN A 657 2.80 -16.60 -2.31
CA GLN A 657 2.83 -15.28 -1.67
C GLN A 657 3.14 -15.40 -0.17
N VAL A 658 4.08 -14.58 0.31
CA VAL A 658 4.36 -14.37 1.74
C VAL A 658 3.18 -13.63 2.38
N ARG A 659 2.67 -14.13 3.51
CA ARG A 659 1.49 -13.52 4.15
C ARG A 659 1.86 -12.21 4.87
N PRO A 660 1.01 -11.16 4.82
CA PRO A 660 1.26 -9.91 5.52
C PRO A 660 1.30 -10.10 7.05
N ILE A 661 2.24 -9.45 7.75
CA ILE A 661 2.41 -9.45 9.22
C ILE A 661 1.09 -9.34 9.98
N ARG A 662 0.21 -8.44 9.53
CA ARG A 662 -1.10 -8.19 10.15
C ARG A 662 -1.98 -9.43 10.21
N SER A 663 -1.96 -10.27 9.17
CA SER A 663 -2.75 -11.51 9.10
C SER A 663 -2.23 -12.59 10.06
N LEU A 664 -0.92 -12.63 10.26
CA LEU A 664 -0.26 -13.61 11.11
C LEU A 664 -0.39 -13.25 12.59
N LEU A 665 -0.22 -11.96 12.92
CA LEU A 665 -0.51 -11.40 14.25
C LEU A 665 -1.97 -11.64 14.63
N GLN A 666 -2.88 -11.45 13.68
CA GLN A 666 -4.27 -11.76 13.95
C GLN A 666 -4.40 -13.23 14.31
N THR A 667 -3.91 -14.17 13.50
CA THR A 667 -3.99 -15.62 13.76
C THR A 667 -3.55 -16.03 15.19
N LEU A 668 -2.45 -15.47 15.71
CA LEU A 668 -1.93 -15.80 17.05
C LEU A 668 -2.79 -15.30 18.23
N LEU A 669 -3.44 -14.13 18.09
CA LEU A 669 -4.23 -13.50 19.17
C LEU A 669 -5.40 -14.37 19.64
N LEU A 670 -5.73 -15.36 18.82
CA LEU A 670 -7.01 -16.04 18.76
C LEU A 670 -6.87 -17.42 19.29
N GLN A 671 -5.76 -18.05 18.93
CA GLN A 671 -5.30 -19.22 19.63
C GLN A 671 -5.11 -18.93 21.14
N MET A 672 -4.70 -17.71 21.51
CA MET A 672 -4.62 -17.28 22.92
C MET A 672 -5.98 -16.96 23.55
N ILE A 673 -6.86 -16.23 22.86
CA ILE A 673 -8.14 -15.79 23.46
C ILE A 673 -9.22 -16.89 23.40
N GLN A 674 -9.30 -17.67 22.32
CA GLN A 674 -10.29 -18.72 22.13
C GLN A 674 -9.85 -20.07 22.72
N GLY A 675 -8.54 -20.29 22.86
CA GLY A 675 -8.00 -21.56 23.32
C GLY A 675 -8.19 -22.71 22.31
N CYS A 676 -7.61 -23.86 22.62
CA CYS A 676 -7.43 -24.97 21.69
C CYS A 676 -8.66 -25.90 21.52
N SER A 677 -9.85 -25.51 22.00
CA SER A 677 -11.11 -26.30 21.96
C SER A 677 -11.11 -27.69 22.63
N ASN A 678 -9.98 -28.19 23.16
CA ASN A 678 -9.85 -29.50 23.80
C ASN A 678 -9.81 -29.44 25.35
N GLY A 679 -10.42 -30.43 26.00
CA GLY A 679 -10.81 -30.45 27.41
C GLY A 679 -9.72 -30.64 28.48
N PRO A 680 -8.49 -31.06 28.15
CA PRO A 680 -7.33 -30.80 28.98
C PRO A 680 -6.20 -30.22 28.11
N CYS A 681 -6.24 -28.90 27.90
CA CYS A 681 -5.19 -28.20 27.16
C CYS A 681 -4.05 -27.86 28.12
N ASN A 682 -2.85 -28.38 27.89
CA ASN A 682 -1.73 -28.08 28.77
C ASN A 682 -1.27 -26.61 28.59
N ASN A 683 -1.56 -25.96 27.44
CA ASN A 683 -1.24 -24.55 27.17
C ASN A 683 -1.87 -23.63 28.24
N PRO A 684 -1.07 -22.88 28.99
CA PRO A 684 -1.53 -22.03 30.08
C PRO A 684 -2.07 -20.69 29.65
N PHE A 685 -1.89 -20.27 28.40
CA PHE A 685 -2.70 -19.19 27.82
C PHE A 685 -3.84 -19.74 26.98
N CYS A 686 -4.20 -21.01 27.15
CA CYS A 686 -5.49 -21.48 26.67
C CYS A 686 -6.56 -21.03 27.67
N ILE A 687 -7.58 -20.32 27.17
CA ILE A 687 -8.71 -19.90 28.00
C ILE A 687 -9.42 -21.09 28.66
N CYS A 688 -9.39 -22.29 28.05
CA CYS A 688 -9.95 -23.51 28.62
C CYS A 688 -9.26 -23.95 29.92
N THR A 689 -8.00 -23.56 30.13
CA THR A 689 -7.17 -23.90 31.29
C THR A 689 -7.19 -22.77 32.33
N PHE A 690 -7.30 -21.52 31.92
CA PHE A 690 -7.43 -20.38 32.84
C PHE A 690 -8.82 -20.27 33.47
N LYS A 691 -9.88 -20.63 32.73
CA LYS A 691 -11.27 -20.57 33.21
C LYS A 691 -11.60 -21.49 34.38
N THR A 692 -10.73 -22.46 34.67
CA THR A 692 -10.90 -23.39 35.79
C THR A 692 -10.31 -22.86 37.10
N LYS A 693 -9.59 -21.72 37.08
CA LYS A 693 -9.07 -21.07 38.29
C LYS A 693 -10.20 -20.36 39.07
N PRO A 694 -10.20 -20.40 40.42
CA PRO A 694 -11.31 -19.93 41.24
C PRO A 694 -11.64 -18.43 41.13
N ASP A 695 -10.74 -17.60 40.58
CA ASP A 695 -10.90 -16.14 40.42
C ASP A 695 -10.76 -15.67 38.95
N PHE A 696 -11.08 -16.53 37.98
CA PHE A 696 -10.95 -16.21 36.56
C PHE A 696 -11.89 -15.08 36.14
N ASN A 697 -11.31 -13.91 35.82
CA ASN A 697 -12.01 -12.80 35.21
C ASN A 697 -11.61 -12.70 33.72
N PRO A 698 -12.54 -12.98 32.78
CA PRO A 698 -12.25 -13.01 31.35
C PRO A 698 -11.81 -11.63 30.83
N THR A 699 -12.33 -10.53 31.38
CA THR A 699 -11.92 -9.17 31.00
C THR A 699 -10.47 -8.88 31.35
N ASN A 700 -10.04 -9.24 32.57
CA ASN A 700 -8.64 -9.10 32.98
C ASN A 700 -7.73 -10.03 32.18
N TYR A 701 -8.18 -11.26 31.89
CA TYR A 701 -7.43 -12.21 31.07
C TYR A 701 -7.25 -11.71 29.63
N THR A 702 -8.32 -11.22 28.99
CA THR A 702 -8.28 -10.64 27.64
C THR A 702 -7.46 -9.35 27.62
N ALA A 703 -7.58 -8.48 28.62
CA ALA A 703 -6.74 -7.28 28.73
C ALA A 703 -5.26 -7.64 28.88
N THR A 704 -4.94 -8.69 29.65
CA THR A 704 -3.57 -9.20 29.81
C THR A 704 -3.04 -9.83 28.52
N ALA A 705 -3.87 -10.60 27.80
CA ALA A 705 -3.54 -11.19 26.50
C ALA A 705 -3.34 -10.12 25.41
N LEU A 706 -4.19 -9.10 25.35
CA LEU A 706 -4.08 -7.97 24.41
C LEU A 706 -2.85 -7.10 24.69
N LYS A 707 -2.57 -6.84 25.98
CA LYS A 707 -1.36 -6.12 26.38
C LYS A 707 -0.10 -6.87 25.94
N MET A 708 -0.06 -8.17 26.23
CA MET A 708 1.01 -9.07 25.78
C MET A 708 1.14 -9.12 24.25
N PHE A 709 0.03 -8.99 23.51
CA PHE A 709 0.02 -8.95 22.05
C PHE A 709 0.54 -7.63 21.47
N ALA A 710 0.17 -6.50 22.09
CA ALA A 710 0.72 -5.20 21.77
C ALA A 710 2.23 -5.16 22.06
N ASP A 711 2.66 -5.82 23.14
CA ASP A 711 4.08 -6.00 23.48
C ASP A 711 4.79 -6.88 22.42
N LEU A 712 4.15 -7.97 21.95
CA LEU A 712 4.67 -8.86 20.90
C LEU A 712 4.81 -8.14 19.54
N GLN A 713 3.87 -7.27 19.18
CA GLN A 713 3.91 -6.47 17.94
C GLN A 713 5.04 -5.42 17.95
N GLN A 714 5.42 -4.90 19.12
CA GLN A 714 6.55 -3.99 19.26
C GLN A 714 7.91 -4.70 19.15
N ILE A 715 7.91 -6.02 19.36
CA ILE A 715 9.08 -6.90 19.28
C ILE A 715 9.20 -7.45 17.85
N VAL A 716 8.15 -8.07 17.30
CA VAL A 716 8.26 -8.90 16.10
C VAL A 716 8.16 -8.08 14.80
N SER A 717 9.28 -7.93 14.07
CA SER A 717 9.37 -7.04 12.89
C SER A 717 9.35 -7.72 11.52
N SER A 718 9.26 -9.06 11.42
CA SER A 718 9.24 -9.75 10.11
C SER A 718 8.06 -10.75 9.97
N PRO A 719 7.48 -10.93 8.77
CA PRO A 719 6.33 -11.81 8.56
C PRO A 719 6.65 -13.30 8.74
N ARG A 720 7.76 -13.78 8.19
CA ARG A 720 8.19 -15.20 8.25
C ARG A 720 8.32 -15.73 9.68
N SER A 721 8.76 -14.85 10.56
CA SER A 721 8.91 -15.06 11.98
C SER A 721 7.60 -15.21 12.76
N LEU A 722 6.51 -14.59 12.29
CA LEU A 722 5.17 -14.80 12.82
C LEU A 722 4.54 -16.09 12.30
N GLU A 723 4.93 -16.55 11.10
CA GLU A 723 4.45 -17.82 10.55
C GLU A 723 4.93 -19.03 11.34
N GLN A 724 6.17 -19.00 11.87
CA GLN A 724 6.75 -20.10 12.67
C GLN A 724 6.00 -20.40 13.98
N LEU A 725 5.09 -19.53 14.39
CA LEU A 725 4.27 -19.68 15.58
C LEU A 725 2.98 -20.43 15.38
N LEU A 726 2.58 -20.55 14.12
CA LEU A 726 1.29 -21.08 13.74
C LEU A 726 1.37 -22.58 13.44
N THR A 727 2.44 -23.27 13.90
CA THR A 727 2.69 -24.68 13.58
C THR A 727 1.60 -25.58 14.17
N SER A 728 1.25 -26.62 13.41
CA SER A 728 0.06 -27.45 13.64
C SER A 728 0.27 -28.66 14.57
N SER A 729 1.47 -28.92 15.06
CA SER A 729 1.77 -30.06 15.95
C SER A 729 1.94 -29.64 17.40
N HIS A 730 1.07 -30.17 18.27
CA HIS A 730 0.96 -29.83 19.68
C HIS A 730 2.10 -30.46 20.50
N ASP A 731 3.10 -29.67 20.91
CA ASP A 731 4.21 -30.10 21.78
C ASP A 731 4.15 -29.45 23.19
N LEU A 732 4.43 -30.26 24.22
CA LEU A 732 4.42 -29.90 25.65
C LEU A 732 5.47 -28.83 26.02
N TYR A 733 6.48 -28.62 25.18
CA TYR A 733 7.53 -27.62 25.41
C TYR A 733 7.03 -26.18 25.28
N MET A 734 6.25 -25.87 24.22
CA MET A 734 5.61 -24.56 24.04
C MET A 734 4.68 -24.24 25.21
N THR A 735 4.06 -25.27 25.77
CA THR A 735 3.18 -25.16 26.91
C THR A 735 3.90 -24.76 28.21
N THR A 736 5.09 -25.32 28.49
CA THR A 736 5.88 -24.98 29.69
C THR A 736 6.49 -23.58 29.56
N LEU A 737 6.91 -23.21 28.35
CA LEU A 737 7.38 -21.88 28.00
C LEU A 737 6.33 -20.80 28.25
N LEU A 738 5.11 -21.07 27.79
CA LEU A 738 3.97 -20.21 27.97
C LEU A 738 3.54 -20.19 29.46
N ASN A 739 3.92 -21.15 30.30
CA ASN A 739 3.47 -21.18 31.71
C ASN A 739 4.26 -20.22 32.61
N ALA A 740 5.52 -19.96 32.27
CA ALA A 740 6.43 -19.20 33.12
C ALA A 740 6.35 -17.69 32.88
N SER A 741 6.29 -17.26 31.61
CA SER A 741 5.70 -16.02 31.09
C SER A 741 6.14 -15.91 29.60
N PRO A 742 5.27 -15.45 28.69
CA PRO A 742 5.39 -15.73 27.26
C PRO A 742 6.39 -14.83 26.51
N LEU A 743 6.95 -13.82 27.17
CA LEU A 743 7.83 -12.82 26.54
C LEU A 743 9.34 -13.11 26.72
N ALA A 744 9.77 -14.09 27.54
CA ALA A 744 11.22 -14.38 27.71
C ALA A 744 11.70 -15.64 27.03
N PHE A 745 10.90 -16.26 26.19
CA PHE A 745 11.38 -17.47 25.56
C PHE A 745 10.62 -17.72 24.28
N TRP A 746 11.36 -17.74 23.18
CA TRP A 746 10.81 -18.05 21.88
C TRP A 746 11.82 -18.89 21.11
N PRO A 747 11.55 -20.16 20.85
CA PRO A 747 12.37 -20.97 19.96
C PRO A 747 11.90 -20.74 18.52
N LEU A 748 12.84 -20.66 17.59
CA LEU A 748 12.55 -20.48 16.17
C LEU A 748 13.13 -21.64 15.38
N ASN A 749 12.30 -22.22 14.52
CA ASN A 749 12.72 -23.19 13.51
C ASN A 749 12.02 -22.91 12.18
N ASP A 750 12.81 -22.92 11.10
CA ASP A 750 12.38 -22.90 9.70
C ASP A 750 12.52 -24.34 9.12
N ASP A 751 11.66 -25.32 9.49
CA ASP A 751 11.12 -26.37 8.59
C ASP A 751 10.29 -27.50 9.26
N ASN A 752 9.53 -28.23 8.43
CA ASN A 752 8.50 -29.26 8.73
C ASN A 752 9.01 -30.63 9.29
N SER A 753 9.63 -30.70 10.48
CA SER A 753 9.76 -32.01 11.18
C SER A 753 9.86 -31.95 12.73
N LEU A 754 9.14 -32.90 13.38
CA LEU A 754 9.05 -33.36 14.80
C LEU A 754 10.40 -33.43 15.58
N VAL A 755 10.57 -33.57 16.93
CA VAL A 755 9.76 -33.57 18.20
C VAL A 755 10.69 -33.68 19.43
N LEU A 756 10.22 -33.35 20.66
CA LEU A 756 10.54 -34.15 21.86
C LEU A 756 9.38 -34.17 22.89
N ASP A 757 8.73 -35.33 22.99
CA ASP A 757 7.66 -35.70 23.93
C ASP A 757 8.24 -36.10 25.30
N ILE A 758 7.61 -35.67 26.40
CA ILE A 758 7.91 -36.08 27.78
C ILE A 758 6.65 -36.48 28.56
N SER A 759 5.65 -37.08 27.89
CA SER A 759 4.43 -37.57 28.54
C SER A 759 4.60 -38.86 29.35
N GLY A 760 5.82 -39.42 29.49
CA GLY A 760 6.08 -40.48 30.46
C GLY A 760 5.11 -41.67 30.40
N HIS A 761 4.88 -42.25 29.22
CA HIS A 761 4.20 -43.55 29.05
C HIS A 761 5.01 -44.54 28.19
N GLY A 762 6.31 -44.66 28.43
CA GLY A 762 7.01 -45.94 28.28
C GLY A 762 7.75 -46.28 26.99
N HIS A 763 8.10 -45.35 26.09
CA HIS A 763 9.08 -45.63 25.02
C HIS A 763 10.06 -44.47 24.78
N HIS A 764 11.35 -44.84 24.64
CA HIS A 764 12.51 -43.97 24.60
C HIS A 764 12.97 -43.66 23.16
N ALA A 765 13.33 -42.38 22.95
CA ALA A 765 14.51 -41.89 22.22
C ALA A 765 14.51 -41.68 20.68
N LYS A 766 15.31 -40.63 20.35
CA LYS A 766 16.07 -40.24 19.15
C LYS A 766 15.37 -39.45 18.06
N ASN A 767 15.84 -38.20 17.91
CA ASN A 767 15.62 -37.35 16.76
C ASN A 767 16.96 -37.09 16.06
N HIS A 768 16.99 -37.22 14.73
CA HIS A 768 18.12 -36.87 13.88
C HIS A 768 17.69 -35.71 12.96
N GLU A 769 18.38 -34.58 13.11
CA GLU A 769 18.52 -33.45 12.17
C GLU A 769 17.31 -32.52 11.90
N VAL A 770 17.30 -31.30 12.50
CA VAL A 770 16.61 -30.08 12.00
C VAL A 770 17.39 -28.79 12.38
N VAL A 771 17.23 -27.74 11.57
CA VAL A 771 18.02 -26.47 11.45
C VAL A 771 17.38 -25.28 12.21
N PHE A 772 18.22 -24.47 12.88
CA PHE A 772 17.90 -23.43 13.89
C PHE A 772 17.66 -21.98 13.33
N GLY A 773 16.71 -21.20 13.92
CA GLY A 773 16.35 -19.80 13.51
C GLY A 773 16.59 -18.67 14.56
N LYS A 774 16.51 -17.39 14.12
CA LYS A 774 16.96 -16.14 14.83
C LYS A 774 15.90 -15.36 15.63
N PRO A 775 16.06 -15.08 16.95
CA PRO A 775 15.03 -14.46 17.79
C PRO A 775 14.50 -13.14 17.20
N LEU A 776 13.18 -12.99 17.21
CA LEU A 776 12.51 -11.75 16.85
C LEU A 776 12.72 -10.72 17.94
N ALA A 777 13.65 -9.80 17.68
CA ALA A 777 13.90 -8.55 18.37
C ALA A 777 14.27 -8.55 19.86
N THR A 778 15.27 -7.71 20.15
CA THR A 778 15.63 -7.33 21.52
C THR A 778 16.06 -5.86 21.68
N LYS A 779 15.84 -4.97 20.70
CA LYS A 779 16.25 -3.55 20.83
C LYS A 779 15.07 -2.60 20.92
N MET A 780 14.45 -2.62 22.10
CA MET A 780 13.48 -1.63 22.56
C MET A 780 14.15 -0.26 22.85
N PRO A 781 13.44 0.88 22.67
CA PRO A 781 13.92 2.21 23.06
C PRO A 781 14.44 2.25 24.51
N LYS A 782 15.42 3.14 24.82
CA LYS A 782 16.02 3.35 26.16
C LYS A 782 15.01 3.52 27.32
N ASN A 783 13.76 3.87 27.02
CA ASN A 783 12.69 4.15 27.99
C ASN A 783 11.54 3.13 27.97
N SER A 784 11.70 2.00 27.29
CA SER A 784 10.62 1.01 27.15
C SER A 784 10.69 0.03 28.32
N LEU A 785 9.61 -0.09 29.07
CA LEU A 785 9.51 -0.95 30.25
C LEU A 785 9.44 -2.43 29.82
N GLY A 786 10.44 -3.24 30.18
CA GLY A 786 10.43 -4.70 30.06
C GLY A 786 9.85 -5.41 31.30
N VAL A 787 9.34 -6.65 31.14
CA VAL A 787 8.67 -7.46 32.17
C VAL A 787 9.56 -8.62 32.62
N GLN A 788 9.64 -8.89 33.94
CA GLN A 788 10.31 -10.04 34.56
C GLN A 788 9.58 -11.35 34.20
N VAL A 789 10.31 -12.41 33.81
CA VAL A 789 9.68 -13.63 33.23
C VAL A 789 9.85 -14.92 34.03
N PHE A 790 10.46 -14.85 35.21
CA PHE A 790 10.33 -15.94 36.18
C PHE A 790 9.86 -15.35 37.50
N HIS A 791 8.69 -15.80 37.98
CA HIS A 791 8.39 -15.74 39.41
C HIS A 791 9.43 -16.57 40.17
N GLN A 792 9.60 -16.32 41.46
CA GLN A 792 10.63 -16.80 42.41
C GLN A 792 10.85 -18.34 42.52
N HIS A 793 10.60 -19.16 41.51
CA HIS A 793 10.66 -20.63 41.55
C HIS A 793 11.64 -21.16 40.49
N PRO A 794 12.63 -21.99 40.88
CA PRO A 794 13.64 -22.52 39.98
C PRO A 794 13.09 -23.59 39.03
N LEU A 795 13.51 -23.57 37.77
CA LEU A 795 13.22 -24.62 36.78
C LEU A 795 14.27 -25.74 36.89
N ILE A 796 13.84 -26.99 37.09
CA ILE A 796 14.74 -28.14 37.24
C ILE A 796 14.43 -29.18 36.15
N PHE A 797 15.44 -29.55 35.37
CA PHE A 797 15.37 -30.58 34.31
C PHE A 797 16.14 -31.83 34.76
N PRO A 798 15.47 -32.90 35.20
CA PRO A 798 16.15 -34.10 35.72
C PRO A 798 16.71 -34.99 34.60
N SER A 799 17.97 -35.43 34.74
CA SER A 799 18.62 -36.51 33.97
C SER A 799 18.58 -36.40 32.43
N VAL A 800 19.26 -35.41 31.87
CA VAL A 800 19.45 -35.22 30.42
C VAL A 800 20.76 -35.87 29.96
N THR A 801 20.70 -36.84 29.03
CA THR A 801 21.90 -37.39 28.38
C THR A 801 22.50 -36.33 27.45
N ILE A 802 23.80 -36.01 27.56
CA ILE A 802 24.44 -34.95 26.75
C ILE A 802 24.44 -35.37 25.27
N PRO A 803 23.60 -34.76 24.41
CA PRO A 803 23.53 -35.11 22.99
C PRO A 803 24.71 -34.51 22.23
N ASP A 804 25.07 -35.07 21.06
CA ASP A 804 26.11 -34.50 20.16
C ASP A 804 25.84 -33.02 19.80
N LYS A 805 24.56 -32.61 19.85
CA LYS A 805 24.09 -31.25 19.59
C LYS A 805 22.91 -30.95 20.51
N TRP A 806 23.07 -30.01 21.46
CA TRP A 806 21.96 -29.56 22.30
C TRP A 806 22.04 -28.07 22.61
N MET A 807 20.88 -27.42 22.66
CA MET A 807 20.79 -25.99 22.93
C MET A 807 19.63 -25.72 23.89
N LEU A 808 19.95 -25.06 24.99
CA LEU A 808 18.99 -24.52 25.94
C LEU A 808 18.80 -23.04 25.59
N VAL A 809 17.68 -22.70 24.96
CA VAL A 809 17.33 -21.29 24.72
C VAL A 809 16.95 -20.65 26.07
N PHE A 810 17.07 -19.34 26.25
CA PHE A 810 16.32 -18.54 27.23
C PHE A 810 16.63 -17.06 26.96
N LEU A 811 15.62 -16.20 26.79
CA LEU A 811 15.82 -14.75 26.65
C LEU A 811 15.72 -14.09 28.03
N ALA A 812 16.84 -13.83 28.70
CA ALA A 812 16.81 -13.00 29.90
C ALA A 812 16.92 -11.50 29.54
N GLN A 813 15.83 -10.74 29.64
CA GLN A 813 15.86 -9.27 29.67
C GLN A 813 15.12 -8.78 30.93
N LEU A 814 15.81 -8.03 31.80
CA LEU A 814 15.35 -7.64 33.14
C LEU A 814 15.26 -6.10 33.27
N HIS A 815 14.22 -5.57 33.92
CA HIS A 815 14.07 -4.14 34.23
C HIS A 815 13.70 -3.89 35.70
N SER A 816 14.52 -3.10 36.40
CA SER A 816 14.26 -2.32 37.64
C SER A 816 15.38 -1.28 37.81
N TYR A 817 15.07 -0.06 38.29
CA TYR A 817 15.99 1.09 38.37
C TYR A 817 17.00 1.04 39.54
N SER A 818 17.71 -0.08 39.74
CA SER A 818 18.81 -0.14 40.73
C SER A 818 20.05 -0.87 40.21
N SER A 819 21.23 -0.33 40.55
CA SER A 819 22.54 -0.95 40.33
C SER A 819 22.65 -2.30 41.04
N LEU A 820 23.26 -3.31 40.40
CA LEU A 820 23.52 -4.63 40.98
C LEU A 820 24.27 -4.50 42.32
N THR A 821 23.66 -4.97 43.41
CA THR A 821 24.31 -5.01 44.73
C THR A 821 25.03 -6.34 44.99
N GLU A 822 24.65 -7.43 44.30
CA GLU A 822 25.19 -8.79 44.45
C GLU A 822 25.33 -9.55 43.10
N ASN A 823 26.06 -10.68 43.08
CA ASN A 823 26.24 -11.52 41.88
C ASN A 823 24.97 -12.26 41.49
N THR A 824 24.74 -12.37 40.18
CA THR A 824 23.47 -12.79 39.59
C THR A 824 23.50 -14.17 38.96
N THR A 825 23.11 -15.24 39.67
CA THR A 825 23.07 -16.61 39.12
C THR A 825 21.91 -16.83 38.14
N PHE A 826 22.19 -17.44 36.99
CA PHE A 826 21.13 -17.76 36.00
C PHE A 826 21.13 -19.22 35.56
N LEU A 827 22.24 -19.96 35.69
CA LEU A 827 22.29 -21.38 35.37
C LEU A 827 23.11 -22.13 36.43
N ALA A 828 22.60 -23.25 36.91
CA ALA A 828 23.32 -24.20 37.75
C ALA A 828 23.20 -25.61 37.16
N ILE A 829 24.28 -26.39 37.22
CA ILE A 829 24.34 -27.79 36.81
C ILE A 829 24.83 -28.58 38.03
N GLU A 830 23.90 -29.29 38.66
CA GLU A 830 24.10 -29.80 40.02
C GLU A 830 25.14 -30.94 40.05
N GLU A 831 25.18 -31.83 39.06
CA GLU A 831 26.15 -32.94 38.98
C GLU A 831 27.60 -32.48 38.79
N LEU A 832 27.78 -31.30 38.20
CA LEU A 832 29.09 -30.70 38.00
C LEU A 832 29.45 -29.70 39.11
N ASN A 833 28.53 -29.39 40.03
CA ASN A 833 28.62 -28.23 40.92
C ASN A 833 28.99 -26.95 40.16
N LEU A 834 28.46 -26.81 38.93
CA LEU A 834 28.74 -25.68 38.05
C LEU A 834 27.65 -24.63 38.21
N ILE A 835 28.04 -23.36 38.39
CA ILE A 835 27.14 -22.22 38.49
C ILE A 835 27.63 -21.13 37.55
N LEU A 836 26.74 -20.58 36.72
CA LEU A 836 26.97 -19.37 35.94
C LEU A 836 26.21 -18.19 36.53
N SER A 837 26.93 -17.09 36.72
CA SER A 837 26.40 -15.84 37.24
C SER A 837 26.88 -14.62 36.46
N VAL A 838 26.16 -13.51 36.51
CA VAL A 838 26.62 -12.19 36.06
C VAL A 838 27.01 -11.36 37.29
N THR A 839 28.23 -10.84 37.35
CA THR A 839 28.68 -10.05 38.51
C THR A 839 28.12 -8.63 38.48
N LYS A 840 28.27 -7.90 39.60
CA LYS A 840 27.92 -6.48 39.71
C LYS A 840 28.61 -5.56 38.68
N ASP A 841 29.74 -5.99 38.14
CA ASP A 841 30.51 -5.28 37.11
C ASP A 841 30.18 -5.79 35.70
N PHE A 842 29.04 -6.48 35.54
CA PHE A 842 28.53 -7.06 34.29
C PHE A 842 29.46 -8.09 33.64
N LYS A 843 30.24 -8.85 34.42
CA LYS A 843 31.08 -9.95 33.92
C LYS A 843 30.41 -11.31 34.10
N LEU A 844 30.68 -12.25 33.20
CA LEU A 844 30.24 -13.64 33.36
C LEU A 844 31.17 -14.36 34.35
N GLU A 845 30.63 -14.82 35.48
CA GLU A 845 31.29 -15.66 36.47
C GLU A 845 30.92 -17.13 36.25
N LEU A 846 31.93 -17.97 36.04
CA LEU A 846 31.83 -19.42 36.09
C LEU A 846 32.38 -19.90 37.43
N GLN A 847 31.53 -20.55 38.21
CA GLN A 847 31.90 -21.23 39.45
C GLN A 847 31.81 -22.75 39.25
N LEU A 848 32.86 -23.49 39.61
CA LEU A 848 32.88 -24.95 39.62
C LEU A 848 33.36 -25.41 41.01
N GLY A 849 32.44 -25.92 41.84
CA GLY A 849 32.72 -26.18 43.26
C GLY A 849 33.15 -24.90 44.00
N SER A 850 34.39 -24.86 44.49
CA SER A 850 34.99 -23.70 45.16
C SER A 850 35.76 -22.75 44.24
N THR A 851 36.03 -23.13 42.99
CA THR A 851 36.82 -22.33 42.05
C THR A 851 35.92 -21.38 41.27
N LYS A 852 36.29 -20.09 41.17
CA LYS A 852 35.57 -19.06 40.42
C LYS A 852 36.46 -18.41 39.37
N ILE A 853 35.95 -18.22 38.15
CA ILE A 853 36.65 -17.58 37.04
C ILE A 853 35.71 -16.55 36.39
N LEU A 854 36.24 -15.38 36.06
CA LEU A 854 35.48 -14.25 35.48
C LEU A 854 35.83 -14.02 34.02
N SER A 855 34.86 -13.57 33.23
CA SER A 855 35.05 -13.20 31.83
C SER A 855 36.10 -12.11 31.65
N SER A 856 36.78 -12.15 30.52
CA SER A 856 37.81 -11.15 30.18
C SER A 856 37.20 -9.75 30.05
N GLN A 857 36.03 -9.67 29.40
CA GLN A 857 35.28 -8.42 29.14
C GLN A 857 33.96 -8.38 29.91
N SER A 858 33.49 -7.16 30.19
CA SER A 858 32.12 -6.93 30.65
C SER A 858 31.15 -7.09 29.47
N LEU A 859 29.96 -7.58 29.76
CA LEU A 859 28.86 -7.70 28.82
C LEU A 859 28.11 -6.36 28.76
N ASP A 860 27.90 -5.84 27.56
CA ASP A 860 27.23 -4.56 27.28
C ASP A 860 25.71 -4.69 27.42
N MET A 861 25.08 -3.66 27.96
CA MET A 861 23.63 -3.66 28.26
C MET A 861 22.73 -3.55 27.02
N ASP A 862 23.27 -3.07 25.89
CA ASP A 862 22.55 -2.83 24.63
C ASP A 862 22.81 -3.93 23.57
N ARG A 863 23.42 -5.04 24.00
CA ARG A 863 23.79 -6.18 23.15
C ARG A 863 23.15 -7.47 23.61
N THR A 864 22.97 -8.37 22.66
CA THR A 864 22.44 -9.72 22.88
C THR A 864 23.58 -10.72 22.75
N TYR A 865 23.65 -11.66 23.68
CA TYR A 865 24.72 -12.64 23.80
C TYR A 865 24.21 -14.07 23.60
N HIS A 866 25.00 -14.90 22.92
CA HIS A 866 24.90 -16.35 22.86
C HIS A 866 26.05 -16.94 23.67
N ILE A 867 25.77 -17.92 24.54
CA ILE A 867 26.80 -18.60 25.31
C ILE A 867 26.86 -20.05 24.85
N SER A 868 28.02 -20.61 24.52
CA SER A 868 28.19 -22.04 24.27
C SER A 868 29.08 -22.64 25.35
N ILE A 869 28.58 -23.64 26.08
CA ILE A 869 29.33 -24.40 27.08
C ILE A 869 29.67 -25.74 26.46
N VAL A 870 30.97 -26.01 26.35
CA VAL A 870 31.49 -27.26 25.80
C VAL A 870 32.00 -28.15 26.92
N PHE A 871 31.46 -29.36 27.03
CA PHE A 871 31.83 -30.42 27.97
C PHE A 871 32.70 -31.48 27.28
N ASP A 872 33.98 -31.17 27.10
CA ASP A 872 34.99 -32.15 26.63
C ASP A 872 35.81 -32.64 27.84
N LYS A 873 37.12 -32.92 27.70
CA LYS A 873 38.08 -33.10 28.82
C LYS A 873 38.18 -31.91 29.78
N ALA A 874 37.55 -30.79 29.44
CA ALA A 874 37.46 -29.56 30.21
C ALA A 874 36.16 -28.84 29.83
N ILE A 875 35.66 -27.98 30.72
CA ILE A 875 34.52 -27.11 30.44
C ILE A 875 35.03 -25.81 29.84
N SER A 876 34.66 -25.52 28.60
CA SER A 876 35.03 -24.29 27.90
C SER A 876 33.78 -23.48 27.58
N ILE A 877 33.80 -22.18 27.83
CA ILE A 877 32.69 -21.27 27.56
C ILE A 877 33.07 -20.32 26.43
N PHE A 878 32.18 -20.24 25.45
CA PHE A 878 32.26 -19.36 24.31
C PHE A 878 31.17 -18.30 24.45
N ILE A 879 31.53 -17.02 24.31
CA ILE A 879 30.59 -15.90 24.28
C ILE A 879 30.55 -15.40 22.84
N ASN A 880 29.37 -15.39 22.23
CA ASN A 880 29.13 -15.09 20.80
C ASN A 880 30.04 -15.89 19.86
N GLY A 881 30.43 -17.10 20.28
CA GLY A 881 31.29 -18.01 19.51
C GLY A 881 32.79 -17.82 19.73
N ILE A 882 33.22 -16.88 20.58
CA ILE A 882 34.62 -16.69 20.97
C ILE A 882 34.87 -17.34 22.33
N GLN A 883 35.87 -18.21 22.44
CA GLN A 883 36.23 -18.85 23.70
C GLN A 883 36.73 -17.81 24.70
N ASP A 884 36.09 -17.71 25.87
CA ASP A 884 36.45 -16.74 26.90
C ASP A 884 36.87 -17.41 28.21
N LEU A 885 36.18 -18.48 28.64
CA LEU A 885 36.49 -19.19 29.89
C LEU A 885 36.85 -20.65 29.63
N LYS A 886 37.75 -21.20 30.44
CA LYS A 886 38.09 -22.63 30.41
C LYS A 886 38.49 -23.13 31.80
N ILE A 887 37.89 -24.23 32.25
CA ILE A 887 38.17 -24.86 33.54
C ILE A 887 38.24 -26.38 33.40
N ALA A 888 39.17 -27.03 34.10
CA ALA A 888 39.28 -28.49 34.09
C ALA A 888 38.12 -29.11 34.88
N ALA A 889 37.46 -30.12 34.31
CA ALA A 889 36.33 -30.82 34.91
C ALA A 889 36.27 -32.27 34.44
N ASN A 890 35.55 -33.12 35.17
CA ASN A 890 35.36 -34.52 34.80
C ASN A 890 34.31 -34.66 33.69
N SER A 891 34.52 -35.60 32.77
CA SER A 891 33.54 -35.92 31.71
C SER A 891 32.28 -36.53 32.33
N VAL A 892 31.12 -36.03 31.92
CA VAL A 892 29.82 -36.53 32.41
C VAL A 892 28.95 -36.82 31.19
N SER A 893 28.18 -37.92 31.23
CA SER A 893 27.30 -38.33 30.13
C SER A 893 25.84 -37.91 30.35
N THR A 894 25.45 -37.57 31.58
CA THR A 894 24.09 -37.18 31.96
C THR A 894 24.11 -36.03 32.97
N LEU A 895 23.32 -34.98 32.75
CA LEU A 895 23.27 -33.77 33.57
C LEU A 895 21.83 -33.43 33.98
N THR A 896 21.67 -32.85 35.15
CA THR A 896 20.47 -32.21 35.67
C THR A 896 20.73 -30.72 35.69
N LEU A 897 19.91 -30.01 34.92
CA LEU A 897 20.01 -28.56 34.80
C LEU A 897 19.04 -27.89 35.77
N SER A 898 19.51 -26.87 36.47
CA SER A 898 18.72 -26.05 37.36
C SER A 898 18.87 -24.58 36.98
N VAL A 899 17.83 -23.98 36.43
CA VAL A 899 17.79 -22.57 36.04
C VAL A 899 17.16 -21.81 37.21
N LYS A 900 17.97 -21.02 37.92
CA LYS A 900 17.59 -20.30 39.15
C LYS A 900 17.75 -18.78 38.97
N PRO A 901 16.87 -18.10 38.22
CA PRO A 901 16.97 -16.66 38.05
C PRO A 901 16.51 -15.97 39.35
N THR A 902 17.44 -15.46 40.16
CA THR A 902 17.12 -14.82 41.44
C THR A 902 17.20 -13.29 41.39
N PHE A 903 16.57 -12.53 40.45
CA PHE A 903 16.88 -11.09 40.37
C PHE A 903 15.75 -10.09 40.09
N ASP A 904 15.83 -8.99 40.85
CA ASP A 904 15.18 -7.68 40.71
C ASP A 904 16.20 -6.60 40.26
N ALA A 905 17.07 -6.89 39.28
CA ALA A 905 18.15 -5.96 38.84
C ALA A 905 18.47 -6.03 37.33
N ILE A 906 19.11 -4.97 36.81
CA ILE A 906 19.50 -4.78 35.39
C ILE A 906 20.65 -5.74 35.00
N VAL A 907 20.49 -6.58 33.97
CA VAL A 907 21.57 -7.44 33.43
C VAL A 907 21.58 -7.51 31.89
N PRO A 908 22.73 -7.84 31.26
CA PRO A 908 22.89 -7.98 29.80
C PRO A 908 22.05 -9.11 29.22
N ILE A 909 21.59 -8.95 27.98
CA ILE A 909 20.65 -9.90 27.36
C ILE A 909 21.40 -11.15 26.89
N ILE A 910 21.14 -12.29 27.53
CA ILE A 910 21.58 -13.61 27.05
C ILE A 910 20.38 -14.22 26.33
N SER A 911 20.55 -14.57 25.06
CA SER A 911 19.49 -15.12 24.20
C SER A 911 19.42 -16.65 24.20
N HIS A 912 20.59 -17.30 24.25
CA HIS A 912 20.74 -18.73 24.01
C HIS A 912 21.95 -19.27 24.78
N VAL A 913 21.83 -20.45 25.37
CA VAL A 913 22.94 -21.22 25.95
C VAL A 913 23.04 -22.60 25.29
N ALA A 914 24.04 -22.79 24.43
CA ALA A 914 24.34 -24.09 23.82
C ALA A 914 25.13 -25.00 24.77
N LEU A 915 24.79 -26.28 24.85
CA LEU A 915 25.48 -27.29 25.63
C LEU A 915 26.02 -28.35 24.66
N LEU A 916 27.35 -28.40 24.48
CA LEU A 916 27.98 -29.20 23.43
C LEU A 916 28.97 -30.21 24.05
N PRO A 917 29.03 -31.46 23.58
CA PRO A 917 30.00 -32.44 24.08
C PRO A 917 31.40 -32.26 23.46
N SER A 918 31.55 -31.46 22.40
CA SER A 918 32.84 -31.19 21.77
C SER A 918 32.93 -29.77 21.21
N ALA A 919 34.15 -29.23 21.17
CA ALA A 919 34.42 -27.88 20.69
C ALA A 919 34.59 -27.89 19.16
N ASN A 920 33.49 -27.90 18.41
CA ASN A 920 33.53 -27.68 16.96
C ASN A 920 33.38 -26.18 16.65
N PRO A 921 34.43 -25.48 16.18
CA PRO A 921 34.39 -24.03 15.97
C PRO A 921 33.37 -23.59 14.91
N MET A 922 33.21 -24.35 13.82
CA MET A 922 32.24 -24.01 12.78
C MET A 922 30.81 -24.09 13.32
N GLN A 923 30.56 -25.10 14.15
CA GLN A 923 29.26 -25.35 14.76
C GLN A 923 28.93 -24.29 15.82
N ILE A 924 29.90 -23.93 16.66
CA ILE A 924 29.78 -22.86 17.66
C ILE A 924 29.52 -21.49 16.97
N ALA A 925 30.25 -21.20 15.89
CA ALA A 925 30.04 -19.97 15.11
C ALA A 925 28.68 -19.95 14.42
N GLN A 926 28.22 -21.09 13.91
CA GLN A 926 26.88 -21.23 13.32
C GLN A 926 25.79 -20.98 14.36
N TYR A 927 25.91 -21.56 15.57
CA TYR A 927 24.95 -21.36 16.65
C TYR A 927 24.89 -19.91 17.13
N SER A 928 26.06 -19.26 17.31
CA SER A 928 26.12 -17.83 17.59
C SER A 928 25.39 -17.00 16.52
N ARG A 929 25.63 -17.30 15.23
CA ARG A 929 24.97 -16.60 14.11
C ARG A 929 23.45 -16.76 14.06
N GLN A 930 22.97 -17.95 14.40
CA GLN A 930 21.54 -18.27 14.41
C GLN A 930 20.85 -17.76 15.69
N SER A 931 21.59 -17.53 16.77
CA SER A 931 21.02 -17.20 18.09
C SER A 931 20.87 -15.71 18.38
N ILE A 932 21.57 -14.84 17.65
CA ILE A 932 21.65 -13.40 17.93
C ILE A 932 20.81 -12.63 16.88
N PRO A 933 19.88 -11.74 17.30
CA PRO A 933 19.05 -10.95 16.38
C PRO A 933 19.89 -9.95 15.56
N GLY A 934 19.34 -9.35 14.52
CA GLY A 934 19.98 -8.30 13.73
C GLY A 934 20.14 -6.94 14.42
N PRO A 935 21.06 -6.06 13.97
CA PRO A 935 20.99 -4.66 14.37
C PRO A 935 19.74 -4.01 13.76
N LYS A 936 19.08 -3.12 14.52
CA LYS A 936 17.99 -2.28 13.96
C LYS A 936 18.60 -1.36 12.90
N LEU A 937 18.20 -1.57 11.66
CA LEU A 937 18.66 -0.76 10.54
C LEU A 937 17.90 0.56 10.50
N THR A 938 18.61 1.67 10.48
CA THR A 938 18.09 3.01 10.21
C THR A 938 18.23 3.32 8.73
N VAL A 939 17.14 3.73 8.08
CA VAL A 939 17.16 4.16 6.68
C VAL A 939 17.65 5.60 6.62
N CYS A 940 18.73 5.83 5.86
CA CYS A 940 19.31 7.15 5.64
C CYS A 940 19.16 7.50 4.15
N GLY A 941 18.53 8.64 3.86
CA GLY A 941 18.40 9.19 2.52
C GLY A 941 19.50 10.20 2.19
N VAL A 942 19.49 10.67 0.95
CA VAL A 942 20.37 11.76 0.51
C VAL A 942 19.90 13.09 1.12
N GLN A 943 20.85 13.89 1.62
CA GLN A 943 20.55 15.19 2.21
C GLN A 943 19.81 16.11 1.22
N GLY A 944 18.65 16.63 1.64
CA GLY A 944 17.84 17.57 0.84
C GLY A 944 16.71 16.95 0.02
N ASP A 945 16.58 15.62 0.00
CA ASP A 945 15.48 14.94 -0.71
C ASP A 945 14.20 14.86 0.12
N SER A 946 13.05 15.01 -0.55
CA SER A 946 11.70 14.82 0.04
C SER A 946 11.16 13.41 -0.20
N ILE A 947 12.00 12.38 -0.08
CA ILE A 947 11.62 10.97 -0.23
C ILE A 947 10.97 10.49 1.08
N ASN A 948 9.87 9.73 0.99
CA ASN A 948 9.25 9.12 2.16
C ASN A 948 10.10 7.93 2.65
N LEU A 949 11.07 8.17 3.54
CA LEU A 949 11.94 7.13 4.08
C LEU A 949 11.18 6.03 4.86
N GLN A 950 9.93 6.28 5.28
CA GLN A 950 9.12 5.30 6.02
C GLN A 950 8.56 4.17 5.14
N SER A 951 8.64 4.29 3.81
CA SER A 951 8.19 3.24 2.89
C SER A 951 9.26 2.22 2.53
N TYR A 952 10.51 2.40 3.00
CA TYR A 952 11.63 1.51 2.69
C TYR A 952 11.92 0.56 3.85
N GLU A 953 11.91 -0.74 3.58
CA GLU A 953 12.28 -1.79 4.55
C GLU A 953 13.38 -2.67 3.96
N CYS A 954 14.42 -2.95 4.76
CA CYS A 954 15.49 -3.85 4.31
C CYS A 954 14.97 -5.28 4.30
N THR A 955 15.01 -5.95 3.15
CA THR A 955 14.58 -7.35 3.01
C THR A 955 15.72 -8.36 3.16
N ASN A 956 16.97 -7.90 3.31
CA ASN A 956 18.15 -8.78 3.34
C ASN A 956 18.51 -9.29 4.73
N GLU A 957 18.57 -10.62 4.88
CA GLU A 957 18.82 -11.30 6.17
C GLU A 957 20.26 -11.16 6.70
N PHE A 958 21.25 -10.88 5.85
CA PHE A 958 22.66 -10.71 6.24
C PHE A 958 22.98 -9.26 6.62
N ALA A 959 22.38 -8.29 5.92
CA ALA A 959 22.40 -6.88 6.32
C ALA A 959 21.81 -6.72 7.74
N GLN A 960 20.79 -7.52 8.06
CA GLN A 960 20.11 -7.61 9.35
C GLN A 960 20.72 -8.64 10.32
N ALA A 961 22.03 -8.90 10.33
CA ALA A 961 22.66 -9.85 11.29
C ALA A 961 23.57 -9.15 12.33
N ASP A 962 23.40 -9.34 13.64
CA ASP A 962 24.27 -8.73 14.70
C ASP A 962 25.37 -9.70 15.20
N SER A 963 25.50 -10.86 14.56
CA SER A 963 26.43 -11.93 14.95
C SER A 963 27.90 -11.69 14.57
N GLY A 964 28.30 -10.42 14.41
CA GLY A 964 29.64 -10.03 13.98
C GLY A 964 29.94 -10.28 12.50
N VAL A 965 28.93 -10.66 11.70
CA VAL A 965 29.06 -10.82 10.26
C VAL A 965 29.02 -9.44 9.59
N ASN A 966 30.21 -8.93 9.26
CA ASN A 966 30.38 -7.69 8.52
C ASN A 966 30.46 -7.96 7.01
N ILE A 967 30.30 -6.89 6.23
CA ILE A 967 30.60 -6.90 4.80
C ILE A 967 32.07 -7.32 4.64
N SER A 968 32.31 -8.43 3.94
CA SER A 968 33.65 -8.96 3.69
C SER A 968 34.18 -8.49 2.34
N THR A 969 33.30 -8.37 1.34
CA THR A 969 33.65 -7.99 -0.03
C THR A 969 32.63 -7.00 -0.58
N ILE A 970 33.13 -5.95 -1.24
CA ILE A 970 32.34 -4.99 -1.99
C ILE A 970 32.53 -5.29 -3.47
N ASN A 971 31.45 -5.61 -4.16
CA ASN A 971 31.38 -5.77 -5.60
C ASN A 971 30.64 -4.56 -6.18
N MET A 972 31.21 -3.90 -7.19
CA MET A 972 30.57 -2.77 -7.86
C MET A 972 30.58 -3.00 -9.36
N TRP A 973 29.47 -2.63 -10.00
CA TRP A 973 29.31 -2.57 -11.43
C TRP A 973 29.20 -1.10 -11.82
N SER A 974 30.02 -0.68 -12.77
CA SER A 974 30.03 0.69 -13.25
C SER A 974 30.63 0.81 -14.62
N ARG A 975 30.09 1.73 -15.41
CA ARG A 975 30.67 2.21 -16.67
C ARG A 975 30.74 3.74 -16.65
N GLU A 976 29.93 4.39 -17.49
CA GLU A 976 29.72 5.84 -17.47
C GLU A 976 28.83 6.29 -16.29
N PHE A 977 27.98 5.37 -15.80
CA PHE A 977 27.15 5.54 -14.62
C PHE A 977 27.46 4.42 -13.60
N PHE A 978 26.95 4.58 -12.39
CA PHE A 978 26.97 3.54 -11.40
C PHE A 978 25.82 2.57 -11.67
N ASP A 979 26.14 1.31 -12.00
CA ASP A 979 25.18 0.31 -12.47
C ASP A 979 24.79 -0.70 -11.38
N GLY A 980 25.54 -0.73 -10.27
CA GLY A 980 25.13 -1.44 -9.06
C GLY A 980 26.23 -1.80 -8.08
N VAL A 981 25.78 -2.30 -6.93
CA VAL A 981 26.62 -2.76 -5.82
C VAL A 981 26.04 -4.03 -5.23
N GLU A 982 26.93 -4.92 -4.85
CA GLU A 982 26.63 -6.11 -4.08
C GLU A 982 27.61 -6.20 -2.91
N PHE A 983 27.07 -6.54 -1.75
CA PHE A 983 27.85 -6.80 -0.54
C PHE A 983 27.84 -8.28 -0.20
N LEU A 984 29.01 -8.89 -0.16
CA LEU A 984 29.17 -10.24 0.39
C LEU A 984 29.48 -10.16 1.89
N TYR A 985 28.99 -11.14 2.64
CA TYR A 985 29.04 -11.19 4.09
C TYR A 985 29.79 -12.43 4.55
N GLY A 986 30.84 -12.28 5.38
CA GLY A 986 31.67 -13.41 5.82
C GLY A 986 32.24 -14.23 4.66
N ASP A 987 32.13 -15.57 4.73
CA ASP A 987 32.67 -16.55 3.77
C ASP A 987 31.64 -17.10 2.75
N ALA A 988 30.43 -16.51 2.63
CA ALA A 988 29.30 -17.06 1.85
C ALA A 988 28.93 -16.29 0.55
N ILE A 989 28.17 -16.97 -0.33
CA ILE A 989 28.11 -16.85 -1.81
C ILE A 989 27.07 -15.84 -2.37
N GLN A 990 26.16 -15.27 -1.57
CA GLN A 990 25.14 -14.32 -2.09
C GLN A 990 24.87 -13.14 -1.15
N GLY A 991 24.83 -11.94 -1.74
CA GLY A 991 24.70 -10.65 -1.06
C GLY A 991 23.42 -9.89 -1.43
N LEU A 992 23.12 -8.81 -0.69
CA LEU A 992 22.14 -7.81 -1.13
C LEU A 992 22.70 -7.15 -2.41
N LYS A 993 22.02 -7.38 -3.53
CA LYS A 993 22.44 -6.94 -4.85
C LYS A 993 21.46 -5.87 -5.33
N VAL A 994 21.92 -4.62 -5.35
CA VAL A 994 21.20 -3.52 -5.99
C VAL A 994 21.88 -3.30 -7.33
N LEU A 995 21.20 -3.69 -8.41
CA LEU A 995 21.82 -3.78 -9.71
C LEU A 995 20.80 -3.46 -10.80
N ALA A 996 21.21 -2.63 -11.74
CA ALA A 996 20.50 -2.40 -12.98
C ALA A 996 20.17 -3.73 -13.68
N LEU A 997 18.96 -3.84 -14.24
CA LEU A 997 18.48 -5.05 -14.91
C LEU A 997 19.45 -5.55 -16.00
N SER A 998 20.10 -4.60 -16.70
CA SER A 998 21.09 -4.85 -17.77
C SER A 998 22.32 -5.63 -17.32
N ARG A 999 22.60 -5.71 -16.02
CA ARG A 999 23.79 -6.36 -15.45
C ARG A 999 23.46 -7.64 -14.69
N MET A 1000 22.19 -8.10 -14.64
CA MET A 1000 21.73 -9.18 -13.74
C MET A 1000 22.56 -10.48 -13.83
N ASN A 1001 23.21 -10.74 -14.97
CA ASN A 1001 24.03 -11.93 -15.22
C ASN A 1001 25.52 -11.64 -15.52
N GLN A 1002 26.03 -10.43 -15.26
CA GLN A 1002 27.41 -10.04 -15.55
C GLN A 1002 28.29 -10.01 -14.29
N ALA A 1003 29.59 -10.31 -14.44
CA ALA A 1003 30.58 -10.22 -13.36
C ALA A 1003 30.85 -8.75 -12.95
N PRO A 1004 31.22 -8.47 -11.68
CA PRO A 1004 31.51 -7.12 -11.22
C PRO A 1004 32.78 -6.54 -11.84
N ASP A 1005 32.79 -5.24 -12.11
CA ASP A 1005 33.96 -4.53 -12.65
C ASP A 1005 35.01 -4.26 -11.57
N PHE A 1006 34.54 -4.08 -10.33
CA PHE A 1006 35.39 -3.86 -9.17
C PHE A 1006 34.97 -4.81 -8.05
N SER A 1007 35.96 -5.48 -7.46
CA SER A 1007 35.76 -6.33 -6.28
C SER A 1007 36.91 -6.12 -5.30
N THR A 1008 36.61 -5.74 -4.07
CA THR A 1008 37.62 -5.56 -3.01
C THR A 1008 37.18 -6.20 -1.71
N LYS A 1009 38.14 -6.83 -1.01
CA LYS A 1009 37.94 -7.29 0.35
C LYS A 1009 38.20 -6.16 1.36
N LEU A 1010 37.35 -6.10 2.38
CA LEU A 1010 37.54 -5.23 3.54
C LEU A 1010 38.51 -5.89 4.52
N LEU A 1011 39.33 -5.06 5.18
CA LEU A 1011 40.25 -5.51 6.23
C LEU A 1011 39.47 -5.89 7.50
N PRO A 1012 40.07 -6.67 8.43
CA PRO A 1012 39.45 -6.94 9.72
C PRO A 1012 39.09 -5.65 10.46
N ASN A 1013 37.85 -5.54 10.93
CA ASN A 1013 37.26 -4.35 11.57
C ASN A 1013 37.10 -3.12 10.67
N GLU A 1014 37.26 -3.26 9.35
CA GLU A 1014 36.97 -2.21 8.39
C GLU A 1014 35.47 -2.18 8.07
N VAL A 1015 34.84 -1.02 8.22
CA VAL A 1015 33.40 -0.82 7.99
C VAL A 1015 33.16 0.47 7.19
N ILE A 1016 32.10 0.48 6.38
CA ILE A 1016 31.70 1.65 5.58
C ILE A 1016 30.98 2.64 6.51
N ILE A 1017 31.47 3.87 6.61
CA ILE A 1017 30.94 4.90 7.53
C ILE A 1017 30.42 6.14 6.81
N LYS A 1018 30.75 6.31 5.53
CA LYS A 1018 30.30 7.43 4.71
C LYS A 1018 29.96 6.95 3.30
N VAL A 1019 28.85 7.48 2.79
CA VAL A 1019 28.37 7.25 1.43
C VAL A 1019 28.11 8.59 0.77
N SER A 1020 28.80 8.80 -0.34
CA SER A 1020 28.71 10.02 -1.13
C SER A 1020 28.81 9.64 -2.59
N GLY A 1021 28.66 10.60 -3.48
CA GLY A 1021 28.79 10.31 -4.89
C GLY A 1021 28.37 11.50 -5.73
N ARG A 1022 28.01 11.21 -6.97
CA ARG A 1022 27.48 12.19 -7.88
C ARG A 1022 26.21 11.64 -8.52
N ARG A 1023 25.19 12.48 -8.63
CA ARG A 1023 23.92 12.11 -9.24
C ARG A 1023 23.29 13.28 -10.00
N GLY A 1024 22.78 12.99 -11.18
CA GLY A 1024 21.84 13.83 -11.92
C GLY A 1024 20.43 13.27 -11.76
N ALA A 1025 19.76 12.97 -12.88
CA ALA A 1025 18.52 12.21 -12.84
C ALA A 1025 18.75 10.71 -12.54
N TRP A 1026 20.01 10.22 -12.50
CA TRP A 1026 20.40 8.92 -11.96
C TRP A 1026 21.73 8.98 -11.20
N MET A 1027 22.15 7.84 -10.65
CA MET A 1027 23.45 7.71 -10.01
C MET A 1027 24.61 7.64 -11.03
N ASP A 1028 25.36 8.73 -11.14
CA ASP A 1028 26.57 8.80 -11.96
C ASP A 1028 27.75 8.08 -11.29
N CYS A 1029 27.95 8.31 -9.99
CA CYS A 1029 29.04 7.72 -9.23
C CYS A 1029 28.62 7.46 -7.80
N LEU A 1030 29.06 6.32 -7.27
CA LEU A 1030 28.96 5.97 -5.87
C LEU A 1030 30.36 5.88 -5.26
N THR A 1031 30.55 6.59 -4.16
CA THR A 1031 31.78 6.63 -3.37
C THR A 1031 31.50 6.16 -1.94
N LEU A 1032 32.16 5.07 -1.55
CA LEU A 1032 32.10 4.47 -0.22
C LEU A 1032 33.41 4.75 0.53
N THR A 1033 33.32 5.33 1.73
CA THR A 1033 34.49 5.60 2.58
C THR A 1033 34.39 4.81 3.90
N THR A 1034 35.50 4.18 4.29
CA THR A 1034 35.59 3.32 5.48
C THR A 1034 36.20 4.03 6.68
N ASN A 1035 36.03 3.45 7.88
CA ASN A 1035 36.68 3.89 9.12
C ASN A 1035 38.23 3.86 9.07
N PHE A 1036 38.80 3.15 8.10
CA PHE A 1036 40.24 3.16 7.82
C PHE A 1036 40.66 4.22 6.80
N ASN A 1037 39.74 5.12 6.42
CA ASN A 1037 39.93 6.16 5.42
C ASN A 1037 40.29 5.61 4.02
N ARG A 1038 39.92 4.36 3.73
CA ARG A 1038 39.94 3.82 2.37
C ARG A 1038 38.67 4.26 1.67
N THR A 1039 38.81 4.65 0.41
CA THR A 1039 37.69 5.11 -0.42
C THR A 1039 37.62 4.27 -1.68
N PHE A 1040 36.42 3.80 -1.99
CA PHE A 1040 36.11 3.01 -3.18
C PHE A 1040 35.08 3.79 -3.98
N SER A 1041 35.36 4.06 -5.25
CA SER A 1041 34.46 4.81 -6.13
C SER A 1041 34.23 4.03 -7.41
N ALA A 1042 32.99 3.97 -7.85
CA ALA A 1042 32.61 3.34 -9.11
C ALA A 1042 31.54 4.21 -9.80
N GLY A 1043 31.71 4.42 -11.11
CA GLY A 1043 30.87 5.29 -11.93
C GLY A 1043 31.64 6.46 -12.56
N GLY A 1044 30.93 7.35 -13.23
CA GLY A 1044 31.47 8.46 -14.02
C GLY A 1044 31.57 9.80 -13.29
N ASN A 1045 32.09 10.82 -13.98
CA ASN A 1045 32.29 12.16 -13.42
C ASN A 1045 31.07 13.10 -13.56
N GLY A 1046 29.93 12.58 -14.04
CA GLY A 1046 28.68 13.33 -14.24
C GLY A 1046 27.95 13.69 -12.94
N GLY A 1047 26.80 14.35 -13.04
CA GLY A 1047 25.93 14.67 -11.90
C GLY A 1047 26.43 15.73 -10.92
N ASN A 1048 25.57 16.09 -9.96
CA ASN A 1048 25.91 16.95 -8.82
C ASN A 1048 26.36 16.11 -7.62
N PRO A 1049 27.27 16.62 -6.77
CA PRO A 1049 27.71 15.90 -5.59
C PRO A 1049 26.53 15.66 -4.63
N PHE A 1050 26.51 14.48 -4.01
CA PHE A 1050 25.55 14.16 -2.96
C PHE A 1050 26.22 13.43 -1.79
N GLU A 1051 25.56 13.48 -0.64
CA GLU A 1051 25.96 12.76 0.57
C GLU A 1051 24.71 12.19 1.27
N VAL A 1052 24.82 10.97 1.75
CA VAL A 1052 23.78 10.30 2.56
C VAL A 1052 23.96 10.70 4.02
N ASP A 1053 22.87 11.07 4.70
CA ASP A 1053 22.92 11.56 6.09
C ASP A 1053 23.11 10.43 7.11
N ILE A 1054 24.32 9.89 7.21
CA ILE A 1054 24.66 8.78 8.12
C ILE A 1054 25.01 9.34 9.53
N PRO A 1055 24.34 8.90 10.60
CA PRO A 1055 24.64 9.36 11.95
C PRO A 1055 26.08 9.05 12.39
N PHE A 1056 26.68 9.93 13.20
CA PHE A 1056 28.01 9.70 13.77
C PHE A 1056 28.07 8.37 14.53
N GLY A 1057 29.10 7.57 14.25
CA GLY A 1057 29.29 6.26 14.87
C GLY A 1057 28.45 5.15 14.26
N HIS A 1058 27.74 5.38 13.14
CA HIS A 1058 27.04 4.32 12.40
C HIS A 1058 27.87 3.78 11.23
N MET A 1059 27.61 2.53 10.87
CA MET A 1059 28.13 1.85 9.67
C MET A 1059 26.99 1.48 8.72
N VAL A 1060 27.30 1.38 7.43
CA VAL A 1060 26.38 0.91 6.38
C VAL A 1060 26.33 -0.61 6.38
N ARG A 1061 25.12 -1.14 6.26
CA ARG A 1061 24.82 -2.58 6.22
C ARG A 1061 24.18 -3.02 4.91
N GLY A 1062 23.66 -2.11 4.10
CA GLY A 1062 23.01 -2.44 2.84
C GLY A 1062 22.45 -1.19 2.17
N PHE A 1063 21.91 -1.37 0.96
CA PHE A 1063 21.27 -0.31 0.18
C PHE A 1063 19.94 -0.77 -0.38
N ASP A 1064 19.07 0.19 -0.67
CA ASP A 1064 17.89 -0.02 -1.51
C ASP A 1064 17.80 1.10 -2.53
N SER A 1065 17.15 0.83 -3.66
CA SER A 1065 16.91 1.81 -4.70
C SER A 1065 15.63 1.50 -5.45
N HIS A 1066 15.07 2.49 -6.14
CA HIS A 1066 14.08 2.17 -7.16
C HIS A 1066 14.82 1.47 -8.32
N GLY A 1067 14.21 0.39 -8.83
CA GLY A 1067 14.86 -0.56 -9.72
C GLY A 1067 14.24 -0.55 -11.10
N GLY A 1068 15.04 -0.14 -12.09
CA GLY A 1068 14.77 -0.27 -13.52
C GLY A 1068 16.08 -0.51 -14.27
N ASP A 1069 16.29 0.17 -15.38
CA ASP A 1069 17.52 0.01 -16.18
C ASP A 1069 18.74 0.74 -15.60
N HIS A 1070 18.52 1.69 -14.68
CA HIS A 1070 19.53 2.43 -13.94
C HIS A 1070 19.10 2.59 -12.48
N ILE A 1071 20.05 2.92 -11.61
CA ILE A 1071 19.82 3.10 -10.18
C ILE A 1071 19.41 4.55 -9.91
N ASP A 1072 18.19 4.74 -9.42
CA ASP A 1072 17.64 6.00 -8.93
C ASP A 1072 17.09 5.88 -7.48
N ASN A 1073 16.95 7.02 -6.80
CA ASN A 1073 16.40 7.10 -5.43
C ASN A 1073 17.03 6.12 -4.42
N PHE A 1074 18.33 6.31 -4.18
CA PHE A 1074 19.17 5.45 -3.36
C PHE A 1074 19.09 5.78 -1.87
N VAL A 1075 18.88 4.76 -1.05
CA VAL A 1075 18.88 4.84 0.42
C VAL A 1075 19.87 3.85 1.02
N ALA A 1076 20.48 4.23 2.15
CA ALA A 1076 21.40 3.38 2.89
C ALA A 1076 20.76 2.86 4.18
N PHE A 1077 20.87 1.56 4.42
CA PHE A 1077 20.53 0.95 5.70
C PHE A 1077 21.76 0.97 6.60
N THR A 1078 21.65 1.59 7.78
CA THR A 1078 22.77 1.81 8.69
C THR A 1078 22.49 1.29 10.10
N CYS A 1079 23.54 1.02 10.89
CA CYS A 1079 23.41 0.71 12.31
C CYS A 1079 24.65 1.17 13.08
N PRO A 1080 24.64 1.24 14.43
CA PRO A 1080 25.84 1.56 15.20
C PRO A 1080 27.04 0.68 14.81
N ALA A 1081 28.19 1.30 14.56
CA ALA A 1081 29.43 0.62 14.23
C ALA A 1081 30.05 -0.05 15.46
N PRO A 1082 30.86 -1.12 15.30
CA PRO A 1082 31.59 -1.72 16.40
C PRO A 1082 32.55 -0.71 17.04
N LYS A 1083 32.45 -0.52 18.37
CA LYS A 1083 33.40 0.28 19.16
C LYS A 1083 34.77 -0.42 19.18
N GLY A 1084 35.80 0.22 18.65
CA GLY A 1084 37.16 -0.32 18.67
C GLY A 1084 37.83 -0.25 20.05
N VAL A 1085 39.02 -0.84 20.16
CA VAL A 1085 39.76 -0.97 21.43
C VAL A 1085 40.02 0.39 22.07
N ILE A 1086 40.28 1.42 21.26
CA ILE A 1086 40.58 2.76 21.77
C ILE A 1086 39.34 3.38 22.39
N TYR A 1087 38.18 3.26 21.74
CA TYR A 1087 36.91 3.70 22.31
C TYR A 1087 36.66 3.05 23.67
N GLN A 1088 36.82 1.72 23.76
CA GLN A 1088 36.61 0.97 25.01
C GLN A 1088 37.58 1.41 26.11
N THR A 1089 38.84 1.69 25.79
CA THR A 1089 39.82 2.19 26.75
C THR A 1089 39.43 3.59 27.25
N LEU A 1090 38.96 4.48 26.39
CA LEU A 1090 38.49 5.81 26.79
C LEU A 1090 37.23 5.75 27.66
N GLU A 1091 36.31 4.82 27.38
CA GLU A 1091 35.12 4.56 28.18
C GLU A 1091 35.51 4.10 29.59
N LYS A 1092 36.49 3.19 29.72
CA LYS A 1092 37.06 2.78 31.01
C LYS A 1092 37.66 3.96 31.77
N VAL A 1093 38.45 4.80 31.11
CA VAL A 1093 39.09 5.96 31.75
C VAL A 1093 38.03 6.99 32.20
N LYS A 1094 36.98 7.22 31.41
CA LYS A 1094 35.87 8.12 31.76
C LYS A 1094 35.12 7.64 33.01
N ALA A 1095 35.02 6.34 33.23
CA ALA A 1095 34.43 5.76 34.45
C ALA A 1095 35.29 5.98 35.71
N THR A 1096 36.51 6.48 35.58
CA THR A 1096 37.39 6.81 36.71
C THR A 1096 37.26 8.28 37.13
N PRO A 1097 37.75 8.68 38.32
CA PRO A 1097 37.79 10.08 38.75
C PRO A 1097 38.57 11.02 37.81
N LYS A 1098 39.34 10.47 36.85
CA LYS A 1098 40.09 11.22 35.84
C LYS A 1098 39.26 11.61 34.60
N SER A 1099 37.94 11.46 34.65
CA SER A 1099 37.01 11.72 33.53
C SER A 1099 37.19 13.11 32.88
N SER A 1100 37.50 14.14 33.67
CA SER A 1100 37.73 15.52 33.20
C SER A 1100 39.00 15.66 32.34
N LEU A 1101 39.93 14.71 32.43
CA LEU A 1101 41.20 14.70 31.67
C LEU A 1101 41.09 14.01 30.31
N VAL A 1102 40.00 13.25 30.07
CA VAL A 1102 39.81 12.46 28.85
C VAL A 1102 39.76 13.34 27.60
N LYS A 1103 39.13 14.52 27.68
CA LYS A 1103 39.08 15.48 26.56
C LYS A 1103 40.47 15.98 26.17
N THR A 1104 41.28 16.37 27.17
CA THR A 1104 42.66 16.82 26.97
C THR A 1104 43.54 15.71 26.40
N PHE A 1105 43.37 14.49 26.90
CA PHE A 1105 44.07 13.31 26.40
C PHE A 1105 43.73 13.03 24.93
N CYS A 1106 42.45 12.99 24.57
CA CYS A 1106 42.01 12.76 23.18
C CYS A 1106 42.53 13.85 22.25
N ALA A 1107 42.46 15.12 22.64
CA ALA A 1107 43.02 16.23 21.86
C ALA A 1107 44.54 16.10 21.65
N GLY A 1108 45.26 15.67 22.69
CA GLY A 1108 46.71 15.42 22.64
C GLY A 1108 47.08 14.29 21.68
N VAL A 1109 46.38 13.16 21.74
CA VAL A 1109 46.64 11.99 20.87
C VAL A 1109 46.19 12.26 19.44
N LEU A 1110 45.00 12.83 19.23
CA LEU A 1110 44.51 13.21 17.90
C LEU A 1110 45.47 14.15 17.17
N ARG A 1111 46.16 15.05 17.88
CA ARG A 1111 47.20 15.89 17.28
C ARG A 1111 48.34 15.07 16.66
N TYR A 1112 48.80 14.02 17.33
CA TYR A 1112 49.85 13.14 16.78
C TYR A 1112 49.32 12.32 15.61
N LEU A 1113 48.15 11.70 15.77
CA LEU A 1113 47.57 10.84 14.74
C LEU A 1113 47.18 11.63 13.47
N ASN A 1114 46.61 12.83 13.60
CA ASN A 1114 46.25 13.68 12.45
C ASN A 1114 47.49 14.16 11.67
N ASN A 1115 48.60 14.45 12.35
CA ASN A 1115 49.85 14.79 11.66
C ASN A 1115 50.37 13.62 10.82
N ILE A 1116 50.28 12.40 11.35
CA ILE A 1116 50.67 11.16 10.65
C ILE A 1116 49.71 10.89 9.49
N ALA A 1117 48.40 11.01 9.71
CA ALA A 1117 47.38 10.81 8.67
C ALA A 1117 47.52 11.82 7.51
N SER A 1118 47.90 13.06 7.81
CA SER A 1118 48.09 14.11 6.80
C SER A 1118 49.42 13.97 6.05
N ASN A 1119 50.46 13.43 6.70
CA ASN A 1119 51.83 13.34 6.14
C ASN A 1119 52.45 11.96 6.44
N PRO A 1120 51.92 10.87 5.88
CA PRO A 1120 52.31 9.50 6.27
C PRO A 1120 53.73 9.12 5.86
N THR A 1121 54.33 9.83 4.91
CA THR A 1121 55.71 9.59 4.43
C THR A 1121 56.78 10.31 5.24
N GLU A 1122 56.41 11.26 6.11
CA GLU A 1122 57.37 12.05 6.88
C GLU A 1122 57.86 11.31 8.14
N VAL A 1123 59.11 10.82 8.10
CA VAL A 1123 59.73 9.99 9.15
C VAL A 1123 59.72 10.63 10.54
N LYS A 1124 59.75 11.97 10.62
CA LYS A 1124 59.71 12.72 11.90
C LYS A 1124 58.44 12.46 12.71
N PHE A 1125 57.32 12.07 12.08
CA PHE A 1125 56.06 11.78 12.76
C PHE A 1125 55.90 10.30 13.15
N HIS A 1126 56.75 9.42 12.64
CA HIS A 1126 56.68 7.98 12.94
C HIS A 1126 57.21 7.63 14.34
N ARG A 1127 57.79 8.62 15.05
CA ARG A 1127 58.38 8.47 16.38
C ARG A 1127 57.84 9.51 17.34
N ILE A 1128 57.27 9.06 18.47
CA ILE A 1128 56.77 9.94 19.52
C ILE A 1128 57.62 9.74 20.78
N LYS A 1129 58.30 10.80 21.22
CA LYS A 1129 59.15 10.80 22.42
C LYS A 1129 58.31 11.00 23.68
N CYS A 1130 58.34 10.03 24.61
CA CYS A 1130 57.56 10.06 25.86
C CYS A 1130 57.99 11.20 26.80
N ALA A 1131 59.26 11.64 26.74
CA ALA A 1131 59.80 12.73 27.54
C ALA A 1131 59.52 14.15 26.98
N ASN A 1132 58.78 14.27 25.87
CA ASN A 1132 58.40 15.57 25.31
C ASN A 1132 57.43 16.29 26.27
N ASN A 1133 57.67 17.58 26.56
CA ASN A 1133 56.79 18.42 27.38
C ASN A 1133 55.32 18.37 26.95
N PHE A 1134 55.05 18.28 25.65
CA PHE A 1134 53.68 18.14 25.14
C PHE A 1134 53.08 16.78 25.51
N PHE A 1135 53.87 15.70 25.36
CA PHE A 1135 53.44 14.33 25.72
C PHE A 1135 53.21 14.22 27.23
N THR A 1136 54.10 14.75 28.05
CA THR A 1136 53.97 14.70 29.51
C THR A 1136 52.77 15.49 30.02
N SER A 1137 52.50 16.66 29.43
CA SER A 1137 51.42 17.55 29.88
C SER A 1137 50.02 17.16 29.37
N ASN A 1138 49.92 16.40 28.26
CA ASN A 1138 48.64 16.10 27.63
C ASN A 1138 48.33 14.60 27.50
N ILE A 1139 49.35 13.72 27.52
CA ILE A 1139 49.18 12.28 27.27
C ILE A 1139 49.52 11.46 28.52
N ALA A 1140 50.65 11.77 29.18
CA ALA A 1140 51.07 11.12 30.43
C ALA A 1140 50.25 11.56 31.66
N ILE A 1141 49.02 12.02 31.45
CA ILE A 1141 48.03 12.35 32.48
C ILE A 1141 47.16 11.14 32.85
N LEU A 1142 47.15 10.11 31.99
CA LEU A 1142 46.48 8.83 32.21
C LEU A 1142 47.46 7.74 32.68
N ASN A 1143 46.94 6.58 33.06
CA ASN A 1143 47.77 5.49 33.57
C ASN A 1143 48.59 4.86 32.41
N ALA A 1144 49.79 4.36 32.72
CA ALA A 1144 50.70 3.83 31.71
C ALA A 1144 50.10 2.68 30.87
N GLN A 1145 49.21 1.88 31.47
CA GLN A 1145 48.53 0.79 30.78
C GLN A 1145 47.50 1.32 29.76
N ASP A 1146 46.68 2.31 30.13
CA ASP A 1146 45.70 2.91 29.21
C ASP A 1146 46.39 3.58 28.01
N ILE A 1147 47.51 4.27 28.27
CA ILE A 1147 48.35 4.87 27.22
C ILE A 1147 48.89 3.78 26.29
N LYS A 1148 49.42 2.69 26.87
CA LYS A 1148 49.94 1.55 26.10
C LYS A 1148 48.85 0.92 25.23
N ASP A 1149 47.65 0.71 25.76
CA ASP A 1149 46.53 0.12 25.03
C ASP A 1149 46.10 1.01 23.86
N VAL A 1150 46.07 2.34 24.04
CA VAL A 1150 45.75 3.30 22.98
C VAL A 1150 46.79 3.32 21.87
N PHE A 1151 48.08 3.46 22.21
CA PHE A 1151 49.14 3.56 21.20
C PHE A 1151 49.39 2.24 20.46
N THR A 1152 49.34 1.10 21.16
CA THR A 1152 49.45 -0.21 20.50
C THR A 1152 48.30 -0.49 19.55
N SER A 1153 47.07 -0.11 19.94
CA SER A 1153 45.90 -0.22 19.06
C SER A 1153 45.98 0.69 17.84
N ALA A 1154 46.65 1.84 17.97
CA ALA A 1154 46.94 2.76 16.85
C ALA A 1154 48.13 2.31 15.97
N GLY A 1155 48.72 1.13 16.20
CA GLY A 1155 49.80 0.58 15.39
C GLY A 1155 51.22 0.94 15.85
N PHE A 1156 51.38 1.45 17.09
CA PHE A 1156 52.70 1.77 17.65
C PHE A 1156 53.27 0.64 18.50
N GLN A 1157 54.59 0.51 18.50
CA GLN A 1157 55.35 -0.37 19.37
C GLN A 1157 56.29 0.45 20.24
N MET A 1158 56.46 0.03 21.49
CA MET A 1158 57.39 0.66 22.42
C MET A 1158 58.79 0.08 22.20
N THR A 1159 59.79 0.94 21.96
CA THR A 1159 61.18 0.51 21.69
C THR A 1159 61.98 0.27 22.97
N PHE A 1160 63.09 -0.50 22.89
CA PHE A 1160 63.86 -1.09 24.00
C PHE A 1160 64.20 -0.19 25.21
N ASP A 1161 64.29 1.13 25.07
CA ASP A 1161 64.55 2.03 26.20
C ASP A 1161 63.26 2.56 26.89
N ASN A 1162 62.07 2.11 26.48
CA ASN A 1162 60.75 2.61 26.92
C ASN A 1162 60.52 4.13 26.75
N GLN A 1163 61.36 4.81 25.96
CA GLN A 1163 61.32 6.27 25.79
C GLN A 1163 60.61 6.76 24.51
N PHE A 1164 60.30 5.86 23.56
CA PHE A 1164 59.65 6.20 22.29
C PHE A 1164 58.56 5.21 21.90
N TRP A 1165 57.49 5.74 21.31
CA TRP A 1165 56.52 5.00 20.51
C TRP A 1165 56.91 5.08 19.04
N GLN A 1166 57.08 3.93 18.40
CA GLN A 1166 57.44 3.79 16.98
C GLN A 1166 56.25 3.25 16.20
N LEU A 1167 55.81 3.95 15.17
CA LEU A 1167 54.74 3.49 14.27
C LEU A 1167 55.25 2.38 13.35
N ASP A 1168 54.49 1.30 13.23
CA ASP A 1168 54.62 0.32 12.14
C ASP A 1168 53.86 0.85 10.91
N LEU A 1169 54.61 1.27 9.88
CA LEU A 1169 54.03 1.84 8.65
C LEU A 1169 53.15 0.86 7.89
N SER A 1170 53.35 -0.45 8.06
CA SER A 1170 52.47 -1.46 7.47
C SER A 1170 51.06 -1.45 8.09
N GLN A 1171 50.89 -0.76 9.22
CA GLN A 1171 49.65 -0.65 9.97
C GLN A 1171 49.05 0.76 9.96
N LEU A 1172 49.35 1.58 8.94
CA LEU A 1172 48.83 2.95 8.82
C LEU A 1172 47.29 3.02 8.90
N TYR A 1173 46.58 2.01 8.41
CA TYR A 1173 45.12 1.91 8.54
C TYR A 1173 44.63 1.93 10.01
N LYS A 1174 45.44 1.44 10.96
CA LYS A 1174 45.12 1.49 12.40
C LYS A 1174 45.19 2.91 12.96
N VAL A 1175 46.01 3.79 12.38
CA VAL A 1175 46.04 5.22 12.74
C VAL A 1175 44.72 5.88 12.37
N HIS A 1176 44.19 5.59 11.16
CA HIS A 1176 42.88 6.08 10.74
C HIS A 1176 41.74 5.50 11.60
N GLY A 1177 41.78 4.21 11.90
CA GLY A 1177 40.83 3.59 12.83
C GLY A 1177 40.88 4.22 14.23
N ALA A 1178 42.07 4.56 14.73
CA ALA A 1178 42.25 5.23 16.00
C ALA A 1178 41.67 6.66 16.01
N ILE A 1179 41.86 7.42 14.92
CA ILE A 1179 41.25 8.74 14.75
C ILE A 1179 39.73 8.61 14.76
N TYR A 1180 39.18 7.64 14.02
CA TYR A 1180 37.74 7.38 13.99
C TYR A 1180 37.18 7.03 15.37
N ASP A 1181 37.80 6.11 16.11
CA ASP A 1181 37.37 5.73 17.47
C ASP A 1181 37.34 6.93 18.42
N MET A 1182 38.40 7.77 18.41
CA MET A 1182 38.51 8.93 19.30
C MET A 1182 37.53 10.04 18.94
N THR A 1183 37.36 10.33 17.65
CA THR A 1183 36.42 11.37 17.19
C THR A 1183 34.98 10.95 17.44
N THR A 1184 34.65 9.67 17.21
CA THR A 1184 33.35 9.09 17.54
C THR A 1184 33.08 9.15 19.04
N PHE A 1185 34.06 8.80 19.88
CA PHE A 1185 33.94 8.90 21.34
C PHE A 1185 33.63 10.34 21.79
N LEU A 1186 34.38 11.32 21.30
CA LEU A 1186 34.14 12.74 21.65
C LEU A 1186 32.75 13.22 21.21
N ALA A 1187 32.33 12.85 20.00
CA ALA A 1187 31.03 13.24 19.44
C ALA A 1187 29.85 12.64 20.21
N LEU A 1188 29.89 11.33 20.51
CA LEU A 1188 28.80 10.64 21.21
C LEU A 1188 28.70 11.04 22.69
N GLU A 1189 29.84 11.25 23.35
CA GLU A 1189 29.89 11.66 24.75
C GLU A 1189 29.72 13.18 24.96
N LYS A 1190 29.55 13.94 23.86
CA LYS A 1190 29.43 15.41 23.83
C LYS A 1190 30.57 16.13 24.57
N LEU A 1191 31.80 15.61 24.42
CA LEU A 1191 32.98 16.08 25.15
C LEU A 1191 33.76 17.16 24.41
#